data_AF-A0AAP2MII3-F1
#
_entry.id   AF-A0AAP2MII3-F1
#
_cell.length_a   1.000
_cell.length_b   1.000
_cell.length_c   1.000
_cell.angle_alpha   90.00
_cell.angle_beta   90.00
_cell.angle_gamma   90.00
#
_symmetry.space_group_name_H-M   'P 1'
#
loop_
_entity.id
_entity.type
_entity.pdbx_description
1 polymer ?
#
loop_
_entity_poly.entity_id
_entity_poly.type
_entity_poly.pdbx_seq_one_letter_code
_entity_poly.pdbx_strand_id
1 'polypeptide(L)'
;MKILVDLLGAQTQSHRRGIGRYTRDLVRALLDIADDRHEIHFALSSPLDGPSDALIAEFGARVPPHRIHWLRLPYETAAYDPANQWRRCAGARLMRHQLEALRPDWVLHTSVVEGFSDDALVPDRPVDAVRTASVLYDLIPLHVPELLPEAKNRDWYEERLTYLKRSDLLVAISEWTRRDAISLVGLEEDQAIFIGTAVDPRFTPAAATSPAGPLLKARMQMQRPFVMYAGGFDQRKNVNTLLDAYARLPVALREGHQLLLAGHVDPTALETLRFEGRRLGLGEDDVLITGSVSDEELAWLYASCALFVFPSLMEGFGLPPLEAMACGAPVLASSATSIPEVIGREDLLFNPDDPGELAQRMARVLSDAAFAAELRDYGPRRASEFDMKRVAARMLAGMERKGGEPPLQARPAAERVAIQTPHGLPSWLPASANAAAASPHGAPSTNDPIGLTVLRTDTMPVAAVAEAAAARPCVVLLGESLRKTTAEDARAGIYVASGYAALAAADRSGIQPALSAWAPSLREAVAIVAQTPALAEQARALLGDEGHPRVFEASSRWQEDVVHECGTSERAREARLIEDIIALPGSSTHDDLAQIAYGIAASRATRGERWFVDVSTIAVNDIGTGVHRVVRSVLRSWLQSPPPGVRIEPVRFDRGSFRYARAYTTKLLGLPALALQDAIAEPAPGDMFVGLDWSPEAISAALPRLQDWRRAGVRTAFVVNDLMPMRLPEFFHAYSRVAFEQWLGHMSSVADGVACISRATAQDYRAWLQEAQPAFQFGRAPDVGTFAMGVDSHVLEGSDGDLRPTLRDALAKRPTVLMVGTLEPRKRHEDALDVADRLWARGLDFNLVVAGQRGWLTDALIARMKAHPRLGQSLHWHEDVGDRELGALYRKSTLLLAASAGEGYGLPLIEAARHGLAVVARDLPVFREVMGDSAQYLDPDPALWDEPLTRMLSAPLPPAAQRSWPSWDDCANELAALLRQVRRQGAAF
;
A
#
# COMPACT_ATOMS: atom_id res chain seq x y z
N MET A 1 -15.19 22.57 8.97
CA MET A 1 -13.79 22.82 8.64
C MET A 1 -13.09 21.49 8.38
N LYS A 2 -12.63 21.27 7.16
CA LYS A 2 -11.84 20.13 6.74
C LYS A 2 -10.36 20.39 7.05
N ILE A 3 -9.82 19.64 8.02
CA ILE A 3 -8.43 19.75 8.46
C ILE A 3 -7.66 18.53 7.97
N LEU A 4 -6.71 18.74 7.07
CA LEU A 4 -5.80 17.71 6.61
C LEU A 4 -4.53 17.72 7.45
N VAL A 5 -4.35 16.72 8.28
CA VAL A 5 -3.18 16.57 9.15
C VAL A 5 -2.14 15.72 8.42
N ASP A 6 -0.96 16.29 8.15
CA ASP A 6 0.18 15.47 7.76
C ASP A 6 0.69 14.72 8.99
N LEU A 7 1.11 13.47 8.81
CA LEU A 7 1.61 12.64 9.91
C LEU A 7 3.13 12.43 9.80
N LEU A 8 3.84 13.34 9.11
CA LEU A 8 5.27 13.19 8.84
C LEU A 8 6.09 12.95 10.11
N GLY A 9 5.83 13.70 11.18
CA GLY A 9 6.53 13.53 12.46
C GLY A 9 6.39 12.12 13.05
N ALA A 10 5.34 11.39 12.70
CA ALA A 10 5.11 10.01 13.09
C ALA A 10 5.42 8.97 12.00
N GLN A 11 5.76 9.39 10.77
CA GLN A 11 6.17 8.53 9.67
C GLN A 11 7.70 8.44 9.52
N THR A 12 8.44 9.50 9.86
CA THR A 12 9.90 9.57 9.71
C THR A 12 10.63 8.89 10.85
N GLN A 13 11.96 8.99 10.90
CA GLN A 13 12.75 8.51 12.05
C GLN A 13 12.33 9.17 13.39
N SER A 14 11.59 10.27 13.35
CA SER A 14 11.00 10.93 14.52
C SER A 14 9.96 10.08 15.24
N HIS A 15 9.38 9.04 14.61
CA HIS A 15 8.39 8.13 15.23
C HIS A 15 8.88 7.43 16.50
N ARG A 16 10.20 7.35 16.71
CA ARG A 16 10.85 6.77 17.90
C ARG A 16 11.29 7.80 18.93
N ARG A 17 10.99 9.08 18.71
CA ARG A 17 11.49 10.23 19.47
C ARG A 17 10.33 11.16 19.87
N GLY A 18 10.67 12.26 20.54
CA GLY A 18 9.70 13.22 21.08
C GLY A 18 8.73 13.79 20.03
N ILE A 19 9.22 14.14 18.83
CA ILE A 19 8.38 14.69 17.75
C ILE A 19 7.30 13.69 17.32
N GLY A 20 7.65 12.42 17.13
CA GLY A 20 6.68 11.40 16.74
C GLY A 20 5.67 11.07 17.84
N ARG A 21 6.12 11.04 19.10
CA ARG A 21 5.21 10.90 20.26
C ARG A 21 4.23 12.07 20.33
N TYR A 22 4.73 13.30 20.23
CA TYR A 22 3.92 14.52 20.21
C TYR A 22 2.90 14.50 19.07
N THR A 23 3.33 14.13 17.86
CA THR A 23 2.46 14.01 16.68
C THR A 23 1.29 13.06 16.95
N ARG A 24 1.58 11.86 17.46
CA ARG A 24 0.55 10.84 17.74
C ARG A 24 -0.41 11.28 18.85
N ASP A 25 0.12 11.86 19.93
CA ASP A 25 -0.71 12.31 21.06
C ASP A 25 -1.58 13.52 20.69
N LEU A 26 -1.04 14.48 19.93
CA LEU A 26 -1.80 15.60 19.39
C LEU A 26 -2.94 15.12 18.49
N VAL A 27 -2.66 14.20 17.57
CA VAL A 27 -3.66 13.61 16.67
C VAL A 27 -4.74 12.87 17.44
N ARG A 28 -4.36 12.07 18.46
CA ARG A 28 -5.31 11.39 19.34
C ARG A 28 -6.23 12.39 20.03
N ALA A 29 -5.66 13.47 20.57
CA ALA A 29 -6.43 14.51 21.25
C ALA A 29 -7.33 15.30 20.28
N LEU A 30 -6.86 15.63 19.07
CA LEU A 30 -7.69 16.25 18.02
C LEU A 30 -8.89 15.37 17.69
N LEU A 31 -8.68 14.07 17.48
CA LEU A 31 -9.78 13.13 17.24
C LEU A 31 -10.72 12.95 18.44
N ASP A 32 -10.24 13.16 19.68
CA ASP A 32 -11.05 13.07 20.90
C ASP A 32 -11.98 14.27 21.08
N ILE A 33 -11.55 15.46 20.63
CA ILE A 33 -12.28 16.72 20.87
C ILE A 33 -12.98 17.27 19.61
N ALA A 34 -12.65 16.76 18.43
CA ALA A 34 -13.30 17.13 17.18
C ALA A 34 -14.81 16.83 17.27
N ASP A 35 -15.62 17.86 17.01
CA ASP A 35 -17.07 17.77 16.89
C ASP A 35 -17.50 17.82 15.41
N ASP A 36 -18.80 17.87 15.13
CA ASP A 36 -19.36 17.90 13.77
C ASP A 36 -18.89 19.12 12.92
N ARG A 37 -18.25 20.12 13.53
CA ARG A 37 -17.66 21.26 12.82
C ARG A 37 -16.26 20.94 12.27
N HIS A 38 -15.65 19.84 12.69
CA HIS A 38 -14.27 19.47 12.38
C HIS A 38 -14.20 18.13 11.64
N GLU A 39 -13.81 18.16 10.37
CA GLU A 39 -13.55 16.96 9.60
C GLU A 39 -12.05 16.69 9.53
N ILE A 40 -11.55 15.75 10.33
CA ILE A 40 -10.12 15.39 10.37
C ILE A 40 -9.81 14.39 9.26
N HIS A 41 -8.84 14.74 8.42
CA HIS A 41 -8.26 13.91 7.38
C HIS A 41 -6.78 13.70 7.64
N PHE A 42 -6.23 12.58 7.15
CA PHE A 42 -4.81 12.27 7.22
C PHE A 42 -4.16 12.35 5.84
N ALA A 43 -2.95 12.89 5.79
CA ALA A 43 -2.05 12.79 4.65
C ALA A 43 -0.84 11.91 5.04
N LEU A 44 -0.65 10.81 4.32
CA LEU A 44 0.44 9.84 4.52
C LEU A 44 1.33 9.78 3.27
N SER A 45 2.63 9.98 3.43
CA SER A 45 3.61 9.89 2.34
C SER A 45 3.99 8.45 1.96
N SER A 46 3.89 8.08 0.67
CA SER A 46 4.19 6.73 0.17
C SER A 46 5.62 6.21 0.36
N PRO A 47 6.68 7.03 0.39
CA PRO A 47 8.02 6.51 0.66
C PRO A 47 8.23 5.98 2.09
N LEU A 48 7.27 6.22 3.00
CA LEU A 48 7.39 5.94 4.44
C LEU A 48 6.41 4.83 4.87
N ASP A 49 6.25 3.80 4.04
CA ASP A 49 5.19 2.79 4.12
C ASP A 49 5.10 2.04 5.47
N GLY A 50 6.22 1.60 6.03
CA GLY A 50 6.21 0.79 7.27
C GLY A 50 5.59 1.51 8.48
N PRO A 51 6.10 2.70 8.87
CA PRO A 51 5.49 3.53 9.91
C PRO A 51 4.05 3.94 9.60
N SER A 52 3.71 4.15 8.33
CA SER A 52 2.35 4.49 7.90
C SER A 52 1.36 3.37 8.17
N ASP A 53 1.72 2.11 7.89
CA ASP A 53 0.88 0.95 8.17
C ASP A 53 0.56 0.85 9.69
N ALA A 54 1.51 1.21 10.55
CA ALA A 54 1.30 1.29 12.00
C ALA A 54 0.35 2.42 12.43
N LEU A 55 0.40 3.57 11.74
CA LEU A 55 -0.54 4.69 11.98
C LEU A 55 -1.96 4.34 11.54
N ILE A 56 -2.12 3.60 10.43
CA ILE A 56 -3.42 3.06 10.01
C ILE A 56 -3.96 2.07 11.05
N ALA A 57 -3.10 1.19 11.57
CA ALA A 57 -3.50 0.26 12.63
C ALA A 57 -3.94 0.99 13.91
N GLU A 58 -3.26 2.09 14.28
CA GLU A 58 -3.59 2.88 15.47
C GLU A 58 -4.86 3.72 15.31
N PHE A 59 -4.99 4.45 14.20
CA PHE A 59 -6.03 5.48 14.05
C PHE A 59 -7.12 5.14 13.03
N GLY A 60 -6.91 4.14 12.16
CA GLY A 60 -7.82 3.81 11.05
C GLY A 60 -9.20 3.33 11.52
N ALA A 61 -9.35 2.91 12.77
CA ALA A 61 -10.66 2.63 13.37
C ALA A 61 -11.47 3.90 13.68
N ARG A 62 -10.80 5.03 13.89
CA ARG A 62 -11.39 6.32 14.26
C ARG A 62 -11.54 7.27 13.05
N VAL A 63 -10.82 6.99 11.96
CA VAL A 63 -10.82 7.81 10.75
C VAL A 63 -11.30 6.98 9.57
N PRO A 64 -12.44 7.33 8.94
CA PRO A 64 -12.91 6.64 7.75
C PRO A 64 -11.88 6.64 6.61
N PRO A 65 -11.82 5.61 5.73
CA PRO A 65 -10.75 5.48 4.72
C PRO A 65 -10.74 6.59 3.69
N HIS A 66 -11.93 7.09 3.32
CA HIS A 66 -12.05 8.20 2.39
C HIS A 66 -11.48 9.50 2.98
N ARG A 67 -11.12 9.51 4.28
CA ARG A 67 -10.41 10.59 4.94
C ARG A 67 -8.91 10.35 5.10
N ILE A 68 -8.40 9.20 4.65
CA ILE A 68 -6.99 8.84 4.70
C ILE A 68 -6.44 8.94 3.28
N HIS A 69 -5.56 9.90 3.06
CA HIS A 69 -5.03 10.22 1.74
C HIS A 69 -3.57 9.82 1.65
N TRP A 70 -3.27 8.88 0.77
CA TRP A 70 -1.91 8.45 0.51
C TRP A 70 -1.29 9.28 -0.61
N LEU A 71 -0.34 10.13 -0.23
CA LEU A 71 0.38 10.97 -1.16
C LEU A 71 1.42 10.13 -1.90
N ARG A 72 1.25 9.98 -3.20
CA ARG A 72 2.17 9.24 -4.07
C ARG A 72 3.33 10.14 -4.45
N LEU A 73 4.42 10.00 -3.71
CA LEU A 73 5.61 10.82 -3.80
C LEU A 73 6.81 9.97 -4.22
N PRO A 74 7.85 10.58 -4.85
CA PRO A 74 9.03 9.85 -5.26
C PRO A 74 9.85 9.35 -4.05
N TYR A 75 10.48 8.19 -4.20
CA TYR A 75 11.46 7.59 -3.28
C TYR A 75 12.83 8.25 -3.43
N GLU A 76 13.76 7.98 -2.53
CA GLU A 76 15.14 8.53 -2.56
C GLU A 76 15.12 10.07 -2.60
N THR A 77 14.48 10.68 -1.63
CA THR A 77 14.31 12.14 -1.54
C THR A 77 15.04 12.75 -0.36
N ALA A 78 15.84 11.97 0.37
CA ALA A 78 16.64 12.49 1.46
C ALA A 78 17.56 13.64 1.03
N ALA A 79 17.51 14.76 1.76
CA ALA A 79 18.21 15.99 1.41
C ALA A 79 19.74 15.94 1.61
N TYR A 80 20.24 15.01 2.43
CA TYR A 80 21.68 14.86 2.68
C TYR A 80 22.46 14.48 1.42
N ASP A 81 21.79 13.86 0.43
CA ASP A 81 22.34 13.49 -0.87
C ASP A 81 21.96 14.55 -1.92
N PRO A 82 22.93 15.33 -2.43
CA PRO A 82 22.68 16.34 -3.46
C PRO A 82 22.13 15.78 -4.77
N ALA A 83 22.37 14.50 -5.09
CA ALA A 83 21.83 13.87 -6.31
C ALA A 83 20.29 13.87 -6.31
N ASN A 84 19.68 13.92 -5.13
CA ASN A 84 18.22 13.92 -4.96
C ASN A 84 17.59 15.30 -5.17
N GLN A 85 18.37 16.36 -5.43
CA GLN A 85 17.86 17.74 -5.46
C GLN A 85 16.68 17.93 -6.44
N TRP A 86 16.82 17.44 -7.68
CA TRP A 86 15.75 17.55 -8.68
C TRP A 86 14.48 16.81 -8.20
N ARG A 87 14.66 15.57 -7.71
CA ARG A 87 13.59 14.70 -7.24
C ARG A 87 12.86 15.27 -6.03
N ARG A 88 13.60 15.86 -5.09
CA ARG A 88 13.05 16.61 -3.95
C ARG A 88 12.17 17.77 -4.38
N CYS A 89 12.67 18.60 -5.29
CA CYS A 89 11.93 19.76 -5.76
C CYS A 89 10.68 19.35 -6.55
N ALA A 90 10.78 18.35 -7.43
CA ALA A 90 9.64 17.82 -8.18
C ALA A 90 8.61 17.18 -7.25
N GLY A 91 9.07 16.36 -6.30
CA GLY A 91 8.24 15.71 -5.29
C GLY A 91 7.53 16.69 -4.37
N ALA A 92 8.19 17.76 -3.92
CA ALA A 92 7.59 18.80 -3.09
C ALA A 92 6.45 19.55 -3.82
N ARG A 93 6.59 19.80 -5.12
CA ARG A 93 5.53 20.40 -5.96
C ARG A 93 4.38 19.45 -6.22
N LEU A 94 4.69 18.17 -6.45
CA LEU A 94 3.69 17.12 -6.58
C LEU A 94 2.89 16.95 -5.27
N MET A 95 3.58 16.97 -4.12
CA MET A 95 2.94 16.95 -2.80
C MET A 95 1.99 18.13 -2.65
N ARG A 96 2.45 19.35 -2.94
CA ARG A 96 1.60 20.57 -2.92
C ARG A 96 0.36 20.41 -3.78
N HIS A 97 0.52 19.91 -5.01
CA HIS A 97 -0.59 19.65 -5.93
C HIS A 97 -1.59 18.63 -5.38
N GLN A 98 -1.11 17.53 -4.81
CA GLN A 98 -1.96 16.50 -4.19
C GLN A 98 -2.73 17.05 -2.99
N LEU A 99 -2.08 17.82 -2.12
CA LEU A 99 -2.74 18.48 -0.98
C LEU A 99 -3.82 19.47 -1.45
N GLU A 100 -3.52 20.27 -2.49
CA GLU A 100 -4.47 21.21 -3.11
C GLU A 100 -5.70 20.49 -3.70
N ALA A 101 -5.47 19.35 -4.38
CA ALA A 101 -6.53 18.56 -4.99
C ALA A 101 -7.55 18.02 -3.97
N LEU A 102 -7.13 17.84 -2.72
CA LEU A 102 -8.01 17.42 -1.62
C LEU A 102 -8.91 18.55 -1.11
N ARG A 103 -8.66 19.81 -1.49
CA ARG A 103 -9.44 21.00 -1.08
C ARG A 103 -9.71 21.06 0.43
N PRO A 104 -8.71 20.93 1.31
CA PRO A 104 -8.91 21.15 2.74
C PRO A 104 -9.05 22.64 3.06
N ASP A 105 -9.68 22.98 4.18
CA ASP A 105 -9.67 24.34 4.71
C ASP A 105 -8.32 24.66 5.35
N TRP A 106 -7.71 23.65 6.00
CA TRP A 106 -6.38 23.72 6.62
C TRP A 106 -5.54 22.50 6.29
N VAL A 107 -4.25 22.71 6.03
CA VAL A 107 -3.22 21.68 6.16
C VAL A 107 -2.45 21.92 7.46
N LEU A 108 -2.44 20.93 8.34
CA LEU A 108 -1.64 20.92 9.56
C LEU A 108 -0.38 20.09 9.33
N HIS A 109 0.77 20.75 9.31
CA HIS A 109 2.09 20.13 9.31
C HIS A 109 2.54 19.85 10.74
N THR A 110 2.60 18.57 11.12
CA THR A 110 3.01 18.12 12.45
C THR A 110 4.51 18.17 12.65
N SER A 111 5.28 18.15 11.56
CA SER A 111 6.72 18.45 11.54
C SER A 111 7.15 18.88 10.14
N VAL A 112 7.75 20.07 10.04
CA VAL A 112 8.32 20.59 8.78
C VAL A 112 9.84 20.45 8.71
N VAL A 113 10.45 19.90 9.77
CA VAL A 113 11.90 19.68 9.90
C VAL A 113 12.30 18.23 9.64
N GLU A 114 11.50 17.54 8.83
CA GLU A 114 11.75 16.17 8.36
C GLU A 114 12.38 16.18 6.95
N GLY A 115 12.95 15.06 6.50
CA GLY A 115 13.45 14.93 5.11
C GLY A 115 14.94 15.16 4.92
N PHE A 116 15.72 15.41 5.99
CA PHE A 116 17.17 15.53 5.85
C PHE A 116 17.83 14.17 5.55
N SER A 117 17.55 13.17 6.38
CA SER A 117 18.13 11.82 6.30
C SER A 117 17.15 10.74 5.85
N ASP A 118 15.91 11.10 5.56
CA ASP A 118 14.85 10.19 5.13
C ASP A 118 14.11 10.75 3.91
N ASP A 119 13.30 9.91 3.27
CA ASP A 119 12.55 10.23 2.06
C ASP A 119 11.27 11.03 2.35
N ALA A 120 11.26 11.80 3.44
CA ALA A 120 10.17 12.69 3.75
C ALA A 120 10.26 13.97 2.92
N LEU A 121 9.13 14.38 2.38
CA LEU A 121 8.99 15.64 1.67
C LEU A 121 8.03 16.54 2.43
N VAL A 122 8.33 17.84 2.39
CA VAL A 122 7.44 18.92 2.79
C VAL A 122 7.24 19.79 1.55
N PRO A 123 6.05 20.38 1.33
CA PRO A 123 5.83 21.23 0.17
C PRO A 123 6.88 22.35 0.06
N ASP A 124 7.21 22.76 -1.17
CA ASP A 124 8.21 23.78 -1.45
C ASP A 124 7.80 25.19 -0.97
N ARG A 125 6.49 25.37 -0.80
CA ARG A 125 5.84 26.52 -0.19
C ARG A 125 4.44 26.09 0.31
N PRO A 126 3.80 26.89 1.18
CA PRO A 126 2.41 26.66 1.56
C PRO A 126 1.49 26.48 0.34
N VAL A 127 0.43 25.69 0.53
CA VAL A 127 -0.50 25.33 -0.54
C VAL A 127 -1.32 26.56 -0.95
N ASP A 128 -1.35 26.89 -2.24
CA ASP A 128 -2.08 28.06 -2.74
C ASP A 128 -3.59 27.90 -2.44
N ALA A 129 -4.25 28.97 -1.96
CA ALA A 129 -5.68 29.00 -1.60
C ALA A 129 -6.13 28.05 -0.47
N VAL A 130 -5.17 27.49 0.29
CA VAL A 130 -5.41 26.65 1.47
C VAL A 130 -4.56 27.18 2.61
N ARG A 131 -5.09 27.18 3.83
CA ARG A 131 -4.32 27.68 4.98
C ARG A 131 -3.40 26.62 5.52
N THR A 132 -2.21 27.02 5.95
CA THR A 132 -1.25 26.09 6.55
C THR A 132 -0.97 26.44 8.01
N ALA A 133 -1.07 25.42 8.86
CA ALA A 133 -0.61 25.48 10.24
C ALA A 133 0.62 24.58 10.39
N SER A 134 1.65 25.03 11.11
CA SER A 134 2.87 24.23 11.35
C SER A 134 3.23 24.21 12.82
N VAL A 135 3.50 23.02 13.37
CA VAL A 135 4.03 22.86 14.73
C VAL A 135 5.47 23.34 14.77
N LEU A 136 5.76 24.26 15.69
CA LEU A 136 7.10 24.78 15.93
C LEU A 136 7.65 24.20 17.24
N TYR A 137 8.63 23.31 17.11
CA TYR A 137 9.28 22.67 18.26
C TYR A 137 10.34 23.60 18.88
N ASP A 138 11.28 24.08 18.08
CA ASP A 138 12.32 25.01 18.49
C ASP A 138 12.95 25.73 17.30
N LEU A 139 13.81 26.70 17.62
CA LEU A 139 14.65 27.44 16.67
C LEU A 139 16.12 27.42 17.13
N ILE A 140 16.52 26.38 17.87
CA ILE A 140 17.84 26.27 18.52
C ILE A 140 19.00 26.53 17.54
N PRO A 141 19.00 26.02 16.29
CA PRO A 141 20.08 26.28 15.34
C PRO A 141 20.29 27.76 14.99
N LEU A 142 19.31 28.65 15.22
CA LEU A 142 19.50 30.11 15.05
C LEU A 142 20.31 30.73 16.19
N HIS A 143 20.25 30.15 17.39
CA HIS A 143 21.06 30.58 18.54
C HIS A 143 22.44 29.91 18.57
N VAL A 144 22.53 28.67 18.06
CA VAL A 144 23.77 27.87 18.04
C VAL A 144 24.05 27.38 16.62
N PRO A 145 24.57 28.25 15.73
CA PRO A 145 24.84 27.90 14.32
C PRO A 145 25.81 26.72 14.15
N GLU A 146 26.64 26.45 15.15
CA GLU A 146 27.59 25.33 15.19
C GLU A 146 26.91 23.95 15.11
N LEU A 147 25.61 23.87 15.42
CA LEU A 147 24.80 22.66 15.25
C LEU A 147 24.55 22.30 13.78
N LEU A 148 24.78 23.24 12.86
CA LEU A 148 24.67 23.05 11.41
C LEU A 148 26.05 23.32 10.76
N PRO A 149 27.06 22.47 11.02
CA PRO A 149 28.44 22.75 10.61
C PRO A 149 28.64 22.68 9.09
N GLU A 150 27.87 21.85 8.39
CA GLU A 150 27.96 21.66 6.95
C GLU A 150 27.00 22.60 6.19
N ALA A 151 27.44 23.13 5.04
CA ALA A 151 26.64 24.06 4.24
C ALA A 151 25.28 23.48 3.84
N LYS A 152 25.24 22.22 3.40
CA LYS A 152 23.98 21.54 3.04
C LYS A 152 22.98 21.45 4.20
N ASN A 153 23.44 21.36 5.46
CA ASN A 153 22.56 21.32 6.62
C ASN A 153 21.95 22.70 6.87
N ARG A 154 22.75 23.77 6.69
CA ARG A 154 22.28 25.16 6.78
C ARG A 154 21.29 25.48 5.67
N ASP A 155 21.63 25.19 4.42
CA ASP A 155 20.77 25.45 3.26
C ASP A 155 19.42 24.73 3.42
N TRP A 156 19.43 23.45 3.82
CA TRP A 156 18.21 22.70 4.10
C TRP A 156 17.39 23.31 5.24
N TYR A 157 18.03 23.72 6.34
CA TYR A 157 17.34 24.33 7.47
C TYR A 157 16.77 25.72 7.11
N GLU A 158 17.48 26.51 6.31
CA GLU A 158 16.98 27.79 5.78
C GLU A 158 15.76 27.61 4.88
N GLU A 159 15.70 26.55 4.06
CA GLU A 159 14.48 26.18 3.34
C GLU A 159 13.31 25.92 4.30
N ARG A 160 13.55 25.19 5.40
CA ARG A 160 12.50 24.89 6.41
C ARG A 160 12.04 26.15 7.13
N LEU A 161 12.96 27.04 7.49
CA LEU A 161 12.64 28.34 8.08
C LEU A 161 11.83 29.21 7.12
N THR A 162 12.16 29.19 5.82
CA THR A 162 11.41 29.91 4.80
C THR A 162 9.99 29.39 4.68
N TYR A 163 9.80 28.07 4.81
CA TYR A 163 8.47 27.47 4.85
C TYR A 163 7.68 27.90 6.10
N LEU A 164 8.28 27.81 7.29
CA LEU A 164 7.68 28.26 8.54
C LEU A 164 7.24 29.73 8.47
N LYS A 165 8.08 30.60 7.91
CA LYS A 165 7.79 32.04 7.71
C LYS A 165 6.55 32.30 6.87
N ARG A 166 6.23 31.39 5.95
CA ARG A 166 5.10 31.54 5.03
C ARG A 166 3.82 30.88 5.54
N SER A 167 3.88 30.12 6.64
CA SER A 167 2.71 29.45 7.21
C SER A 167 1.72 30.48 7.76
N ASP A 168 0.42 30.24 7.57
CA ASP A 168 -0.63 31.14 8.08
C ASP A 168 -0.73 31.12 9.62
N LEU A 169 -0.35 30.00 10.24
CA LEU A 169 -0.32 29.82 11.68
C LEU A 169 0.85 28.94 12.11
N LEU A 170 1.73 29.46 12.97
CA LEU A 170 2.69 28.65 13.72
C LEU A 170 2.16 28.37 15.12
N VAL A 171 2.24 27.11 15.53
CA VAL A 171 1.81 26.66 16.85
C VAL A 171 3.01 26.17 17.64
N ALA A 172 3.46 26.98 18.58
CA ALA A 172 4.65 26.74 19.38
C ALA A 172 4.33 25.86 20.59
N ILE A 173 5.26 24.96 20.91
CA ILE A 173 5.16 24.05 22.06
C ILE A 173 5.53 24.69 23.40
N SER A 174 6.16 25.87 23.39
CA SER A 174 6.50 26.70 24.57
C SER A 174 6.32 28.19 24.26
N GLU A 175 6.17 29.00 25.31
CA GLU A 175 6.11 30.46 25.15
C GLU A 175 7.48 31.02 24.73
N TRP A 176 8.58 30.43 25.21
CA TRP A 176 9.93 30.73 24.73
C TRP A 176 10.04 30.54 23.20
N THR A 177 9.65 29.38 22.69
CA THR A 177 9.70 29.10 21.24
C THR A 177 8.79 30.05 20.46
N ARG A 178 7.62 30.42 21.00
CA ARG A 178 6.75 31.45 20.39
C ARG A 178 7.46 32.80 20.28
N ARG A 179 8.15 33.24 21.34
CA ARG A 179 8.89 34.51 21.36
C ARG A 179 10.06 34.50 20.39
N ASP A 180 10.78 33.38 20.28
CA ASP A 180 11.84 33.21 19.28
C ASP A 180 11.29 33.32 17.86
N ALA A 181 10.10 32.77 17.60
CA ALA A 181 9.44 32.91 16.31
C ALA A 181 9.10 34.37 15.98
N ILE A 182 8.71 35.18 16.97
CA ILE A 182 8.43 36.60 16.77
C ILE A 182 9.75 37.38 16.57
N SER A 183 10.74 37.17 17.46
CA SER A 183 11.94 38.00 17.53
C SER A 183 13.02 37.65 16.51
N LEU A 184 13.26 36.36 16.24
CA LEU A 184 14.34 35.89 15.36
C LEU A 184 13.84 35.67 13.93
N VAL A 185 12.61 35.19 13.80
CA VAL A 185 12.02 34.86 12.49
C VAL A 185 11.25 36.06 11.92
N GLY A 186 10.78 36.98 12.77
CA GLY A 186 10.09 38.21 12.38
C GLY A 186 8.60 38.02 12.11
N LEU A 187 7.95 37.12 12.84
CA LEU A 187 6.52 36.84 12.68
C LEU A 187 5.65 37.79 13.49
N GLU A 188 4.45 38.07 12.97
CA GLU A 188 3.44 38.84 13.69
C GLU A 188 2.87 38.04 14.88
N GLU A 189 2.44 38.76 15.94
CA GLU A 189 1.95 38.11 17.17
C GLU A 189 0.76 37.17 16.93
N ASP A 190 -0.07 37.46 15.93
CA ASP A 190 -1.24 36.68 15.58
C ASP A 190 -0.91 35.50 14.65
N GLN A 191 0.30 35.44 14.08
CA GLN A 191 0.81 34.32 13.27
C GLN A 191 1.47 33.24 14.13
N ALA A 192 1.90 33.54 15.36
CA ALA A 192 2.53 32.57 16.25
C ALA A 192 1.78 32.45 17.58
N ILE A 193 1.21 31.28 17.87
CA ILE A 193 0.47 31.01 19.11
C ILE A 193 1.15 29.93 19.95
N PHE A 194 1.05 30.04 21.27
CA PHE A 194 1.49 29.02 22.20
C PHE A 194 0.35 28.02 22.46
N ILE A 195 0.59 26.74 22.18
CA ILE A 195 -0.39 25.67 22.42
C ILE A 195 0.05 24.75 23.57
N GLY A 196 1.36 24.56 23.78
CA GLY A 196 1.91 23.69 24.81
C GLY A 196 2.16 22.26 24.34
N THR A 197 2.42 21.37 25.29
CA THR A 197 2.56 19.93 25.11
C THR A 197 2.01 19.19 26.34
N ALA A 198 2.09 17.87 26.34
CA ALA A 198 1.65 17.00 27.43
C ALA A 198 2.64 15.85 27.67
N VAL A 199 2.49 15.22 28.83
CA VAL A 199 3.22 14.00 29.18
C VAL A 199 2.44 12.76 28.72
N ASP A 200 3.15 11.73 28.24
CA ASP A 200 2.52 10.45 27.89
C ASP A 200 1.97 9.76 29.16
N PRO A 201 0.72 9.25 29.16
CA PRO A 201 0.09 8.64 30.33
C PRO A 201 0.83 7.45 30.96
N ARG A 202 1.84 6.87 30.30
CA ARG A 202 2.67 5.80 30.88
C ARG A 202 3.58 6.30 32.01
N PHE A 203 3.96 7.57 31.98
CA PHE A 203 4.84 8.16 32.98
C PHE A 203 4.04 8.51 34.22
N THR A 204 4.04 7.58 35.18
CA THR A 204 3.28 7.70 36.43
C THR A 204 4.09 7.11 37.59
N PRO A 205 3.77 7.44 38.84
CA PRO A 205 4.46 6.87 39.99
C PRO A 205 4.33 5.34 40.09
N ALA A 206 3.29 4.76 39.49
CA ALA A 206 3.08 3.31 39.43
C ALA A 206 4.18 2.58 38.62
N ALA A 207 4.95 3.29 37.78
CA ALA A 207 6.04 2.71 37.02
C ALA A 207 7.16 2.13 37.92
N ALA A 208 7.28 2.57 39.18
CA ALA A 208 8.24 2.03 40.15
C ALA A 208 8.09 0.52 40.39
N THR A 209 6.89 -0.04 40.20
CA THR A 209 6.61 -1.47 40.37
C THR A 209 6.75 -2.28 39.08
N SER A 210 7.24 -1.67 38.00
CA SER A 210 7.42 -2.36 36.71
C SER A 210 8.41 -3.53 36.81
N PRO A 211 8.13 -4.68 36.17
CA PRO A 211 9.05 -5.81 36.12
C PRO A 211 10.33 -5.51 35.31
N ALA A 212 10.33 -4.47 34.47
CA ALA A 212 11.52 -4.01 33.76
C ALA A 212 12.63 -3.53 34.71
N GLY A 213 12.26 -3.01 35.88
CA GLY A 213 13.17 -2.43 36.86
C GLY A 213 14.23 -3.40 37.40
N PRO A 214 13.83 -4.53 38.02
CA PRO A 214 14.78 -5.54 38.50
C PRO A 214 15.73 -6.06 37.41
N LEU A 215 15.24 -6.23 36.19
CA LEU A 215 16.05 -6.69 35.04
C LEU A 215 17.10 -5.65 34.66
N LEU A 216 16.70 -4.37 34.57
CA LEU A 216 17.61 -3.26 34.29
C LEU A 216 18.65 -3.11 35.40
N LYS A 217 18.23 -3.19 36.67
CA LYS A 217 19.11 -3.08 37.84
C LYS A 217 20.22 -4.15 37.81
N ALA A 218 19.86 -5.38 37.47
CA ALA A 218 20.80 -6.50 37.34
C ALA A 218 21.74 -6.29 36.13
N ARG A 219 21.18 -5.91 34.97
CA ARG A 219 21.94 -5.64 33.73
C ARG A 219 22.98 -4.54 33.92
N MET A 220 22.62 -3.49 34.65
CA MET A 220 23.45 -2.31 34.87
C MET A 220 24.30 -2.38 36.14
N GLN A 221 24.22 -3.49 36.90
CA GLN A 221 24.90 -3.68 38.18
C GLN A 221 24.70 -2.49 39.14
N MET A 222 23.48 -1.95 39.21
CA MET A 222 23.17 -0.81 40.05
C MET A 222 23.12 -1.24 41.53
N GLN A 223 24.02 -0.69 42.34
CA GLN A 223 24.21 -1.11 43.73
C GLN A 223 23.60 -0.14 44.74
N ARG A 224 23.45 1.13 44.35
CA ARG A 224 23.07 2.24 45.23
C ARG A 224 21.85 2.98 44.67
N PRO A 225 21.11 3.75 45.49
CA PRO A 225 20.21 4.79 44.98
C PRO A 225 20.95 5.69 43.97
N PHE A 226 20.23 6.36 43.07
CA PHE A 226 20.89 7.05 41.97
C PHE A 226 20.30 8.43 41.69
N VAL A 227 21.19 9.36 41.33
CA VAL A 227 20.87 10.60 40.64
C VAL A 227 20.78 10.27 39.15
N MET A 228 19.80 10.83 38.45
CA MET A 228 19.51 10.47 37.07
C MET A 228 19.54 11.67 36.14
N TYR A 229 20.05 11.44 34.93
CA TYR A 229 19.88 12.28 33.74
C TYR A 229 19.31 11.42 32.61
N ALA A 230 18.51 12.02 31.72
CA ALA A 230 18.00 11.37 30.52
C ALA A 230 18.02 12.33 29.32
N GLY A 231 18.67 11.93 28.23
CA GLY A 231 18.72 12.72 27.00
C GLY A 231 19.89 12.39 26.09
N GLY A 232 20.14 13.28 25.12
CA GLY A 232 21.32 13.24 24.26
C GLY A 232 22.59 13.71 25.00
N PHE A 233 23.73 13.67 24.31
CA PHE A 233 25.03 14.03 24.89
C PHE A 233 25.76 15.10 24.07
N ASP A 234 25.03 15.81 23.21
CA ASP A 234 25.55 17.00 22.53
C ASP A 234 25.82 18.15 23.53
N GLN A 235 26.66 19.10 23.14
CA GLN A 235 27.15 20.16 24.03
C GLN A 235 26.01 20.92 24.75
N ARG A 236 24.90 21.17 24.06
CA ARG A 236 23.71 21.83 24.59
C ARG A 236 23.11 21.10 25.78
N LYS A 237 23.25 19.78 25.88
CA LYS A 237 22.74 18.98 26.99
C LYS A 237 23.55 19.14 28.27
N ASN A 238 24.75 19.73 28.17
CA ASN A 238 25.54 20.20 29.31
C ASN A 238 25.84 19.14 30.38
N VAL A 239 26.03 17.89 29.94
CA VAL A 239 26.27 16.75 30.84
C VAL A 239 27.59 16.92 31.62
N ASN A 240 28.56 17.64 31.07
CA ASN A 240 29.83 17.95 31.76
C ASN A 240 29.61 18.78 33.03
N THR A 241 28.68 19.73 33.03
CA THR A 241 28.35 20.52 34.22
C THR A 241 27.71 19.65 35.30
N LEU A 242 26.87 18.67 34.91
CA LEU A 242 26.33 17.68 35.84
C LEU A 242 27.43 16.79 36.43
N LEU A 243 28.41 16.35 35.62
CA LEU A 243 29.55 15.57 36.11
C LEU A 243 30.37 16.36 37.15
N ASP A 244 30.68 17.62 36.87
CA ASP A 244 31.41 18.50 37.80
C ASP A 244 30.60 18.72 39.09
N ALA A 245 29.32 19.05 38.97
CA ALA A 245 28.44 19.22 40.13
C ALA A 245 28.34 17.95 41.00
N TYR A 246 28.25 16.79 40.37
CA TYR A 246 28.25 15.50 41.06
C TYR A 246 29.58 15.24 41.78
N ALA A 247 30.72 15.54 41.15
CA ALA A 247 32.05 15.39 41.76
C ALA A 247 32.26 16.31 42.97
N ARG A 248 31.59 17.47 43.00
CA ARG A 248 31.63 18.43 44.12
C ARG A 248 30.75 18.05 45.31
N LEU A 249 29.90 17.02 45.19
CA LEU A 249 29.08 16.57 46.32
C LEU A 249 29.96 16.09 47.50
N PRO A 250 29.48 16.28 48.75
CA PRO A 250 30.10 15.67 49.92
C PRO A 250 30.34 14.16 49.72
N VAL A 251 31.50 13.66 50.16
CA VAL A 251 31.91 12.26 49.98
C VAL A 251 30.82 11.28 50.42
N ALA A 252 30.18 11.52 51.57
CA ALA A 252 29.10 10.65 52.06
C ALA A 252 27.90 10.57 51.10
N LEU A 253 27.55 11.65 50.39
CA LEU A 253 26.47 11.63 49.40
C LEU A 253 26.90 10.91 48.11
N ARG A 254 28.15 11.07 47.68
CA ARG A 254 28.72 10.35 46.51
C ARG A 254 28.92 8.87 46.77
N GLU A 255 29.24 8.47 48.00
CA GLU A 255 29.32 7.06 48.39
C GLU A 255 27.92 6.45 48.52
N GLY A 256 26.92 7.23 48.93
CA GLY A 256 25.53 6.79 49.06
C GLY A 256 24.74 6.71 47.75
N HIS A 257 25.20 7.35 46.67
CA HIS A 257 24.47 7.43 45.40
C HIS A 257 25.36 7.12 44.19
N GLN A 258 24.76 6.70 43.08
CA GLN A 258 25.41 6.63 41.76
C GLN A 258 24.84 7.71 40.84
N LEU A 259 25.61 8.20 39.87
CA LEU A 259 25.10 9.03 38.79
C LEU A 259 24.76 8.14 37.58
N LEU A 260 23.49 8.08 37.20
CA LEU A 260 23.00 7.34 36.05
C LEU A 260 22.71 8.28 34.89
N LEU A 261 23.41 8.11 33.77
CA LEU A 261 23.21 8.85 32.53
C LEU A 261 22.47 7.96 31.52
N ALA A 262 21.17 8.22 31.33
CA ALA A 262 20.32 7.46 30.43
C ALA A 262 20.28 8.05 29.02
N GLY A 263 20.64 7.25 28.02
CA GLY A 263 20.61 7.64 26.61
C GLY A 263 21.72 6.98 25.78
N HIS A 264 21.59 7.07 24.46
CA HIS A 264 22.62 6.60 23.53
C HIS A 264 23.78 7.59 23.48
N VAL A 265 25.00 7.08 23.63
CA VAL A 265 26.26 7.82 23.51
C VAL A 265 27.08 7.13 22.43
N ASP A 266 27.62 7.88 21.48
CA ASP A 266 28.59 7.32 20.55
C ASP A 266 29.91 6.97 21.28
N PRO A 267 30.71 6.02 20.78
CA PRO A 267 31.92 5.56 21.47
C PRO A 267 32.92 6.69 21.81
N THR A 268 33.06 7.69 20.94
CA THR A 268 34.01 8.80 21.12
C THR A 268 33.55 9.77 22.22
N ALA A 269 32.26 10.13 22.22
CA ALA A 269 31.69 10.93 23.30
C ALA A 269 31.71 10.17 24.63
N LEU A 270 31.52 8.84 24.61
CA LEU A 270 31.62 8.00 25.79
C LEU A 270 33.03 8.02 26.40
N GLU A 271 34.07 7.92 25.57
CA GLU A 271 35.45 8.05 26.03
C GLU A 271 35.74 9.43 26.62
N THR A 272 35.19 10.47 26.00
CA THR A 272 35.32 11.86 26.47
C THR A 272 34.67 12.03 27.85
N LEU A 273 33.44 11.55 28.03
CA LEU A 273 32.73 11.58 29.32
C LEU A 273 33.49 10.81 30.41
N ARG A 274 34.02 9.63 30.07
CA ARG A 274 34.83 8.82 31.01
C ARG A 274 36.14 9.52 31.37
N PHE A 275 36.79 10.16 30.41
CA PHE A 275 38.01 10.94 30.65
C PHE A 275 37.73 12.11 31.59
N GLU A 276 36.66 12.87 31.34
CA GLU A 276 36.24 13.98 32.19
C GLU A 276 35.87 13.50 33.61
N GLY A 277 35.14 12.39 33.74
CA GLY A 277 34.84 11.78 35.03
C GLY A 277 36.11 11.45 35.83
N ARG A 278 37.10 10.80 35.21
CA ARG A 278 38.40 10.51 35.84
C ARG A 278 39.16 11.78 36.23
N ARG A 279 39.16 12.80 35.37
CA ARG A 279 39.79 14.10 35.65
C ARG A 279 39.18 14.79 36.87
N LEU A 280 37.88 14.61 37.07
CA LEU A 280 37.12 15.11 38.23
C LEU A 280 37.24 14.20 39.48
N GLY A 281 37.97 13.10 39.40
CA GLY A 281 38.18 12.16 40.52
C GLY A 281 37.01 11.21 40.78
N LEU A 282 36.15 10.98 39.78
CA LEU A 282 35.07 9.99 39.84
C LEU A 282 35.59 8.59 39.44
N GLY A 283 35.21 7.57 40.21
CA GLY A 283 35.50 6.17 39.90
C GLY A 283 34.58 5.60 38.81
N GLU A 284 34.92 4.43 38.28
CA GLU A 284 34.10 3.76 37.27
C GLU A 284 32.72 3.34 37.81
N ASP A 285 32.63 3.05 39.11
CA ASP A 285 31.38 2.69 39.78
C ASP A 285 30.52 3.90 40.20
N ASP A 286 31.02 5.12 40.03
CA ASP A 286 30.30 6.35 40.40
C ASP A 286 29.36 6.82 39.30
N VAL A 287 29.68 6.56 38.03
CA VAL A 287 28.92 7.01 36.87
C VAL A 287 28.56 5.84 35.97
N LEU A 288 27.26 5.55 35.87
CA LEU A 288 26.70 4.48 35.04
C LEU A 288 26.04 5.07 33.78
N ILE A 289 26.30 4.46 32.62
CA ILE A 289 25.74 4.92 31.33
C ILE A 289 24.94 3.75 30.74
N THR A 290 23.62 3.93 30.57
CA THR A 290 22.71 2.80 30.26
C THR A 290 22.72 2.37 28.80
N GLY A 291 23.14 3.25 27.89
CA GLY A 291 22.77 3.15 26.48
C GLY A 291 21.27 3.41 26.29
N SER A 292 20.73 2.98 25.14
CA SER A 292 19.30 3.07 24.86
C SER A 292 18.49 2.22 25.84
N VAL A 293 17.41 2.80 26.38
CA VAL A 293 16.43 2.12 27.23
C VAL A 293 15.06 2.15 26.57
N SER A 294 14.24 1.15 26.85
CA SER A 294 12.83 1.14 26.47
C SER A 294 12.04 2.19 27.25
N ASP A 295 10.84 2.57 26.75
CA ASP A 295 9.97 3.53 27.47
C ASP A 295 9.54 3.00 28.84
N GLU A 296 9.38 1.68 29.00
CA GLU A 296 9.05 1.05 30.30
C GLU A 296 10.23 1.12 31.29
N GLU A 297 11.45 0.87 30.82
CA GLU A 297 12.67 1.05 31.60
C GLU A 297 12.86 2.52 31.99
N LEU A 298 12.63 3.46 31.06
CA LEU A 298 12.74 4.89 31.31
C LEU A 298 11.74 5.37 32.36
N ALA A 299 10.47 4.95 32.27
CA ALA A 299 9.45 5.28 33.25
C ALA A 299 9.80 4.75 34.65
N TRP A 300 10.32 3.51 34.73
CA TRP A 300 10.81 2.94 35.99
C TRP A 300 11.99 3.73 36.57
N LEU A 301 12.94 4.12 35.73
CA LEU A 301 14.11 4.90 36.15
C LEU A 301 13.69 6.24 36.75
N TYR A 302 12.76 6.97 36.10
CA TYR A 302 12.22 8.20 36.65
C TYR A 302 11.53 7.97 38.00
N ALA A 303 10.66 6.95 38.10
CA ALA A 303 9.92 6.69 39.33
C ALA A 303 10.82 6.21 40.49
N SER A 304 12.00 5.68 40.19
CA SER A 304 12.91 5.06 41.17
C SER A 304 14.12 5.93 41.55
N CYS A 305 14.38 7.04 40.84
CA CYS A 305 15.55 7.86 41.12
C CYS A 305 15.42 8.62 42.46
N ALA A 306 16.57 8.93 43.06
CA ALA A 306 16.65 9.79 44.24
C ALA A 306 16.46 11.27 43.86
N LEU A 307 16.96 11.64 42.68
CA LEU A 307 16.88 12.97 42.10
C LEU A 307 17.08 12.87 40.59
N PHE A 308 16.24 13.53 39.81
CA PHE A 308 16.45 13.77 38.38
C PHE A 308 17.03 15.16 38.16
N VAL A 309 18.10 15.26 37.36
CA VAL A 309 18.76 16.52 37.03
C VAL A 309 18.75 16.75 35.52
N PHE A 310 18.34 17.94 35.11
CA PHE A 310 18.25 18.33 33.71
C PHE A 310 19.04 19.62 33.44
N PRO A 311 20.36 19.52 33.11
CA PRO A 311 21.29 20.65 33.06
C PRO A 311 21.34 21.40 31.72
N SER A 312 20.46 21.06 30.77
CA SER A 312 20.49 21.58 29.40
C SER A 312 20.66 23.10 29.33
N LEU A 313 21.51 23.57 28.43
CA LEU A 313 21.71 24.99 28.12
C LEU A 313 20.57 25.57 27.27
N MET A 314 19.86 24.73 26.52
CA MET A 314 18.80 25.18 25.62
C MET A 314 17.84 24.05 25.30
N GLU A 315 16.53 24.30 25.33
CA GLU A 315 15.49 23.37 24.90
C GLU A 315 14.27 24.09 24.31
N GLY A 316 13.59 23.44 23.37
CA GLY A 316 12.28 23.90 22.87
C GLY A 316 11.14 23.74 23.87
N PHE A 317 11.25 22.79 24.82
CA PHE A 317 10.27 22.61 25.90
C PHE A 317 10.88 22.01 27.18
N GLY A 318 11.42 20.80 27.11
CA GLY A 318 11.84 20.02 28.30
C GLY A 318 10.87 18.91 28.67
N LEU A 319 10.67 17.95 27.75
CA LEU A 319 9.83 16.78 28.02
C LEU A 319 10.42 15.87 29.14
N PRO A 320 11.73 15.60 29.21
CA PRO A 320 12.30 14.77 30.28
C PRO A 320 12.01 15.23 31.72
N PRO A 321 12.17 16.52 32.10
CA PRO A 321 11.77 16.96 33.45
C PRO A 321 10.27 16.86 33.69
N LEU A 322 9.43 17.03 32.66
CA LEU A 322 7.98 16.82 32.79
C LEU A 322 7.63 15.34 33.03
N GLU A 323 8.25 14.42 32.28
CA GLU A 323 8.10 12.96 32.47
C GLU A 323 8.59 12.52 33.86
N ALA A 324 9.74 13.04 34.31
CA ALA A 324 10.28 12.77 35.64
C ALA A 324 9.34 13.25 36.76
N MET A 325 8.81 14.48 36.65
CA MET A 325 7.82 15.01 37.57
C MET A 325 6.54 14.16 37.58
N ALA A 326 6.06 13.72 36.42
CA ALA A 326 4.87 12.87 36.31
C ALA A 326 5.05 11.51 37.01
N CYS A 327 6.26 10.94 36.94
CA CYS A 327 6.64 9.73 37.68
C CYS A 327 6.88 9.96 39.18
N GLY A 328 6.79 11.19 39.68
CA GLY A 328 7.04 11.52 41.08
C GLY A 328 8.52 11.58 41.46
N ALA A 329 9.42 11.79 40.49
CA ALA A 329 10.83 12.07 40.79
C ALA A 329 10.99 13.47 41.42
N PRO A 330 11.86 13.65 42.43
CA PRO A 330 12.41 14.96 42.73
C PRO A 330 13.17 15.48 41.51
N VAL A 331 12.92 16.72 41.08
CA VAL A 331 13.52 17.29 39.86
C VAL A 331 14.27 18.59 40.17
N LEU A 332 15.49 18.70 39.64
CA LEU A 332 16.21 19.96 39.46
C LEU A 332 16.49 20.16 37.96
N ALA A 333 16.29 21.38 37.46
CA ALA A 333 16.56 21.67 36.06
C ALA A 333 17.19 23.05 35.88
N SER A 334 17.85 23.29 34.75
CA SER A 334 18.44 24.61 34.50
C SER A 334 17.36 25.69 34.36
N SER A 335 17.72 26.94 34.63
CA SER A 335 16.86 28.11 34.42
C SER A 335 16.79 28.56 32.95
N ALA A 336 17.23 27.73 32.01
CA ALA A 336 17.42 28.10 30.62
C ALA A 336 16.15 27.94 29.76
N THR A 337 15.91 28.90 28.88
CA THR A 337 14.87 28.84 27.83
C THR A 337 13.47 28.48 28.34
N SER A 338 12.85 27.43 27.81
CA SER A 338 11.50 26.96 28.11
C SER A 338 11.39 26.15 29.41
N ILE A 339 12.50 25.69 29.98
CA ILE A 339 12.53 24.80 31.15
C ILE A 339 11.82 25.41 32.37
N PRO A 340 11.98 26.71 32.70
CA PRO A 340 11.22 27.35 33.78
C PRO A 340 9.69 27.23 33.63
N GLU A 341 9.18 27.26 32.39
CA GLU A 341 7.74 27.10 32.09
C GLU A 341 7.25 25.71 32.50
N VAL A 342 8.09 24.68 32.37
CA VAL A 342 7.79 23.31 32.75
C VAL A 342 7.81 23.16 34.27
N ILE A 343 8.92 23.56 34.90
CA ILE A 343 9.17 23.36 36.33
C ILE A 343 8.22 24.18 37.20
N GLY A 344 7.91 25.42 36.83
CA GLY A 344 6.93 26.27 37.52
C GLY A 344 7.32 26.71 38.94
N ARG A 345 8.58 26.50 39.34
CA ARG A 345 9.06 26.76 40.70
C ARG A 345 10.56 27.12 40.74
N GLU A 346 10.90 28.29 41.26
CA GLU A 346 12.24 28.90 41.15
C GLU A 346 13.33 28.22 41.99
N ASP A 347 13.01 27.70 43.18
CA ASP A 347 13.96 26.98 44.03
C ASP A 347 14.36 25.60 43.47
N LEU A 348 13.74 25.16 42.37
CA LEU A 348 14.11 23.94 41.63
C LEU A 348 14.98 24.23 40.40
N LEU A 349 15.19 25.51 40.07
CA LEU A 349 15.96 25.95 38.92
C LEU A 349 17.38 26.34 39.32
N PHE A 350 18.37 26.12 38.45
CA PHE A 350 19.76 26.52 38.67
C PHE A 350 20.40 27.15 37.43
N ASN A 351 21.43 27.96 37.61
CA ASN A 351 22.19 28.50 36.48
C ASN A 351 22.99 27.36 35.79
N PRO A 352 22.76 27.06 34.50
CA PRO A 352 23.45 25.97 33.81
C PRO A 352 24.97 26.17 33.67
N ASP A 353 25.49 27.38 33.89
CA ASP A 353 26.93 27.67 33.87
C ASP A 353 27.61 27.55 35.25
N ASP A 354 26.85 27.25 36.32
CA ASP A 354 27.36 27.15 37.69
C ASP A 354 27.23 25.72 38.26
N PRO A 355 28.24 24.85 38.06
CA PRO A 355 28.27 23.52 38.65
C PRO A 355 28.31 23.55 40.19
N GLY A 356 28.77 24.65 40.81
CA GLY A 356 28.79 24.82 42.25
C GLY A 356 27.38 25.02 42.82
N GLU A 357 26.57 25.87 42.19
CA GLU A 357 25.15 26.05 42.53
C GLU A 357 24.38 24.74 42.38
N LEU A 358 24.59 24.03 41.26
CA LEU A 358 23.96 22.74 41.02
C LEU A 358 24.32 21.73 42.12
N ALA A 359 25.60 21.63 42.51
CA ALA A 359 26.04 20.74 43.57
C ALA A 359 25.36 21.04 44.92
N GLN A 360 25.21 22.32 45.27
CA GLN A 360 24.53 22.74 46.52
C GLN A 360 23.05 22.34 46.52
N ARG A 361 22.35 22.54 45.40
CA ARG A 361 20.93 22.15 45.27
C ARG A 361 20.76 20.63 45.27
N MET A 362 21.63 19.90 44.56
CA MET A 362 21.67 18.44 44.60
C MET A 362 21.88 17.94 46.03
N ALA A 363 22.85 18.49 46.77
CA ALA A 363 23.13 18.12 48.15
C ALA A 363 21.92 18.35 49.06
N ARG A 364 21.20 19.47 48.89
CA ARG A 364 19.98 19.76 49.65
C ARG A 364 18.91 18.70 49.42
N VAL A 365 18.58 18.37 48.16
CA VAL A 365 17.56 17.36 47.85
C VAL A 365 17.96 15.96 48.37
N LEU A 366 19.24 15.59 48.26
CA LEU A 366 19.72 14.27 48.68
C LEU A 366 19.88 14.12 50.20
N SER A 367 19.94 15.22 50.97
CA SER A 367 20.13 15.19 52.42
C SER A 367 18.88 15.58 53.23
N ASP A 368 17.94 16.30 52.63
CA ASP A 368 16.68 16.70 53.26
C ASP A 368 15.52 15.83 52.75
N ALA A 369 15.20 14.78 53.52
CA ALA A 369 14.13 13.85 53.18
C ALA A 369 12.74 14.50 53.13
N ALA A 370 12.51 15.56 53.93
CA ALA A 370 11.23 16.27 53.92
C ALA A 370 11.08 17.09 52.64
N PHE A 371 12.14 17.80 52.24
CA PHE A 371 12.16 18.51 50.97
C PHE A 371 12.04 17.55 49.78
N ALA A 372 12.76 16.43 49.79
CA ALA A 372 12.62 15.40 48.74
C ALA A 372 11.18 14.89 48.63
N ALA A 373 10.50 14.59 49.75
CA ALA A 373 9.10 14.16 49.76
C ALA A 373 8.16 15.23 49.20
N GLU A 374 8.38 16.50 49.56
CA GLU A 374 7.63 17.64 49.00
C GLU A 374 7.77 17.71 47.47
N LEU A 375 8.97 17.47 46.93
CA LEU A 375 9.18 17.47 45.47
C LEU A 375 8.48 16.29 44.78
N ARG A 376 8.46 15.11 45.42
CA ARG A 376 7.72 13.94 44.92
C ARG A 376 6.22 14.20 44.83
N ASP A 377 5.66 14.99 45.75
CA ASP A 377 4.25 15.38 45.73
C ASP A 377 3.96 16.57 44.80
N TYR A 378 4.94 17.44 44.58
CA TYR A 378 4.83 18.58 43.66
C TYR A 378 4.78 18.11 42.20
N GLY A 379 5.68 17.22 41.80
CA GLY A 379 5.87 16.78 40.42
C GLY A 379 4.57 16.32 39.73
N PRO A 380 3.83 15.33 40.25
CA PRO A 380 2.62 14.82 39.61
C PRO A 380 1.51 15.87 39.53
N ARG A 381 1.39 16.75 40.54
CA ARG A 381 0.43 17.86 40.52
C ARG A 381 0.76 18.86 39.41
N ARG A 382 2.04 19.25 39.30
CA ARG A 382 2.51 20.13 38.23
C ARG A 382 2.31 19.49 36.85
N ALA A 383 2.70 18.23 36.69
CA ALA A 383 2.58 17.50 35.43
C ALA A 383 1.12 17.39 34.96
N SER A 384 0.15 17.28 35.87
CA SER A 384 -1.28 17.21 35.54
C SER A 384 -1.85 18.46 34.86
N GLU A 385 -1.14 19.60 34.90
CA GLU A 385 -1.54 20.82 34.18
C GLU A 385 -1.31 20.71 32.66
N PHE A 386 -0.43 19.80 32.23
CA PHE A 386 -0.01 19.58 30.85
C PHE A 386 -0.88 18.50 30.20
N ASP A 387 -2.02 18.93 29.64
CA ASP A 387 -3.04 18.06 29.05
C ASP A 387 -3.13 18.25 27.53
N MET A 388 -2.98 17.15 26.78
CA MET A 388 -3.00 17.17 25.33
C MET A 388 -4.36 17.60 24.76
N LYS A 389 -5.47 17.38 25.47
CA LYS A 389 -6.78 17.89 25.05
C LYS A 389 -6.84 19.41 25.09
N ARG A 390 -6.17 20.05 26.04
CA ARG A 390 -6.03 21.52 26.09
C ARG A 390 -5.15 22.04 24.95
N VAL A 391 -4.08 21.33 24.63
CA VAL A 391 -3.19 21.65 23.49
C VAL A 391 -3.98 21.62 22.18
N ALA A 392 -4.70 20.52 21.92
CA ALA A 392 -5.55 20.36 20.75
C ALA A 392 -6.66 21.43 20.68
N ALA A 393 -7.30 21.75 21.81
CA ALA A 393 -8.33 22.79 21.86
C ALA A 393 -7.78 24.19 21.52
N ARG A 394 -6.57 24.53 22.01
CA ARG A 394 -5.90 25.80 21.67
C ARG A 394 -5.53 25.86 20.19
N MET A 395 -5.09 24.74 19.61
CA MET A 395 -4.81 24.63 18.18
C MET A 395 -6.07 24.87 17.35
N LEU A 396 -7.17 24.16 17.64
CA LEU A 396 -8.44 24.34 16.92
C LEU A 396 -8.96 25.77 17.05
N ALA A 397 -8.95 26.34 18.26
CA ALA A 397 -9.36 27.74 18.47
C ALA A 397 -8.46 28.73 17.70
N GLY A 398 -7.16 28.45 17.56
CA GLY A 398 -6.24 29.22 16.74
C GLY A 398 -6.63 29.21 15.25
N MET A 399 -6.90 28.02 14.72
CA MET A 399 -7.36 27.82 13.34
C MET A 399 -8.72 28.47 13.09
N GLU A 400 -9.68 28.33 14.02
CA GLU A 400 -11.03 28.92 13.96
C GLU A 400 -10.97 30.46 13.99
N ARG A 401 -10.13 31.06 14.86
CA ARG A 401 -10.00 32.54 14.92
C ARG A 401 -9.44 33.14 13.64
N LYS A 402 -8.50 32.45 13.00
CA LYS A 402 -8.03 32.84 11.67
C LYS A 402 -9.10 32.54 10.62
N GLY A 403 -10.00 31.57 10.87
CA GLY A 403 -11.14 31.11 10.06
C GLY A 403 -11.90 32.21 9.31
N GLY A 404 -11.71 32.29 7.99
CA GLY A 404 -12.26 33.27 7.05
C GLY A 404 -11.85 32.87 5.63
N GLU A 405 -12.12 33.67 4.60
CA GLU A 405 -11.54 33.37 3.28
C GLU A 405 -9.99 33.33 3.38
N PRO A 406 -9.31 32.37 2.72
CA PRO A 406 -7.86 32.39 2.66
C PRO A 406 -7.43 33.69 1.99
N PRO A 407 -6.45 34.43 2.56
CA PRO A 407 -5.89 35.55 1.81
C PRO A 407 -5.35 34.97 0.51
N LEU A 408 -5.79 35.51 -0.63
CA LEU A 408 -5.14 35.27 -1.91
C LEU A 408 -3.69 35.72 -1.71
N GLN A 409 -2.77 34.77 -1.45
CA GLN A 409 -1.37 35.10 -1.34
C GLN A 409 -1.01 35.84 -2.63
N ALA A 410 -0.60 37.10 -2.50
CA ALA A 410 -0.18 37.88 -3.63
C ALA A 410 0.89 37.06 -4.33
N ARG A 411 0.61 36.63 -5.57
CA ARG A 411 1.60 35.98 -6.42
C ARG A 411 2.88 36.81 -6.27
N PRO A 412 4.03 36.24 -5.88
CA PRO A 412 5.27 36.99 -6.00
C PRO A 412 5.28 37.51 -7.41
N ALA A 413 5.31 38.84 -7.56
CA ALA A 413 5.39 39.46 -8.86
C ALA A 413 6.54 38.74 -9.54
N ALA A 414 6.23 37.94 -10.56
CA ALA A 414 7.25 37.31 -11.38
C ALA A 414 8.23 38.44 -11.66
N GLU A 415 9.48 38.28 -11.23
CA GLU A 415 10.54 39.17 -11.67
C GLU A 415 10.34 39.27 -13.17
N ARG A 416 9.85 40.44 -13.61
CA ARG A 416 9.62 40.71 -15.02
C ARG A 416 11.03 40.76 -15.59
N VAL A 417 11.56 39.60 -15.95
CA VAL A 417 12.58 39.52 -16.97
C VAL A 417 11.91 40.14 -18.18
N ALA A 418 12.21 41.42 -18.39
CA ALA A 418 11.73 42.17 -19.52
C ALA A 418 12.26 41.44 -20.76
N ILE A 419 11.40 40.61 -21.36
CA ILE A 419 11.61 40.13 -22.72
C ILE A 419 11.47 41.37 -23.58
N GLN A 420 12.61 42.03 -23.87
CA GLN A 420 12.69 42.98 -24.97
C GLN A 420 12.30 42.21 -26.23
N THR A 421 11.10 42.48 -26.75
CA THR A 421 10.68 42.05 -28.07
C THR A 421 11.59 42.69 -29.12
N PRO A 422 12.37 41.92 -29.90
CA PRO A 422 13.02 42.48 -31.08
C PRO A 422 11.93 42.70 -32.13
N HIS A 423 11.63 43.96 -32.44
CA HIS A 423 10.91 44.31 -33.65
C HIS A 423 11.74 43.87 -34.87
N GLY A 424 11.16 43.01 -35.70
CA GLY A 424 11.73 42.66 -37.01
C GLY A 424 11.35 41.24 -37.44
N LEU A 425 10.24 41.11 -38.18
CA LEU A 425 9.94 39.90 -38.95
C LEU A 425 10.90 39.80 -40.15
N PRO A 426 11.65 38.70 -40.35
CA PRO A 426 12.29 38.43 -41.63
C PRO A 426 11.35 37.58 -42.52
N SER A 427 11.15 38.10 -43.73
CA SER A 427 10.46 37.49 -44.86
C SER A 427 11.19 36.27 -45.41
N TRP A 428 10.58 35.08 -45.33
CA TRP A 428 10.79 34.03 -46.32
C TRP A 428 9.56 33.10 -46.38
N LEU A 429 8.67 33.38 -47.31
CA LEU A 429 7.70 32.42 -47.84
C LEU A 429 7.72 32.63 -49.34
N PRO A 430 8.13 31.65 -50.16
CA PRO A 430 7.75 31.64 -51.56
C PRO A 430 6.41 30.93 -51.69
N ALA A 431 5.43 31.69 -52.16
CA ALA A 431 4.18 31.19 -52.71
C ALA A 431 4.42 30.52 -54.08
N SER A 432 3.80 29.38 -54.32
CA SER A 432 2.97 29.13 -55.52
C SER A 432 2.51 27.67 -55.58
N ALA A 433 1.28 27.53 -56.07
CA ALA A 433 0.51 26.30 -56.22
C ALA A 433 0.47 25.82 -57.69
N ASN A 434 -0.03 24.59 -57.85
CA ASN A 434 -0.63 23.94 -59.04
C ASN A 434 0.28 23.31 -60.11
N ALA A 435 0.14 21.99 -60.32
CA ALA A 435 -0.72 21.40 -61.36
C ALA A 435 -0.54 19.85 -61.46
N ALA A 436 -1.58 19.17 -61.94
CA ALA A 436 -1.77 17.71 -61.97
C ALA A 436 -1.13 16.97 -63.17
N ALA A 437 -0.92 15.64 -63.02
CA ALA A 437 -1.44 14.55 -63.89
C ALA A 437 -0.50 13.33 -64.09
N ALA A 438 -1.13 12.13 -64.06
CA ALA A 438 -0.83 10.86 -64.75
C ALA A 438 0.29 9.89 -64.27
N SER A 439 -0.14 8.66 -63.95
CA SER A 439 0.63 7.39 -63.83
C SER A 439 1.06 6.83 -65.23
N PRO A 440 1.90 5.76 -65.41
CA PRO A 440 2.27 4.68 -64.47
C PRO A 440 3.75 4.17 -64.51
N HIS A 441 4.03 3.18 -63.64
CA HIS A 441 5.21 2.29 -63.54
C HIS A 441 6.34 2.63 -62.55
N GLY A 442 6.34 1.89 -61.42
CA GLY A 442 7.49 1.09 -60.97
C GLY A 442 8.62 1.76 -60.16
N ALA A 443 8.43 1.92 -58.83
CA ALA A 443 9.47 1.78 -57.80
C ALA A 443 8.85 1.89 -56.39
N PRO A 444 9.41 1.25 -55.33
CA PRO A 444 8.87 1.32 -53.96
C PRO A 444 9.11 2.72 -53.38
N SER A 445 8.05 3.38 -52.91
CA SER A 445 8.14 4.71 -52.29
C SER A 445 8.79 4.63 -50.91
N THR A 446 9.94 5.28 -50.78
CA THR A 446 10.52 5.72 -49.51
C THR A 446 9.75 6.95 -49.02
N ASN A 447 8.94 6.81 -47.98
CA ASN A 447 8.42 7.94 -47.23
C ASN A 447 8.44 7.58 -45.74
N ASP A 448 9.65 7.58 -45.17
CA ASP A 448 9.89 7.46 -43.74
C ASP A 448 10.65 8.73 -43.31
N PRO A 449 10.01 9.66 -42.58
CA PRO A 449 10.60 10.96 -42.26
C PRO A 449 11.68 10.91 -41.17
N ILE A 450 12.02 9.72 -40.64
CA ILE A 450 12.95 9.55 -39.51
C ILE A 450 14.24 8.80 -39.92
N GLY A 451 14.39 8.36 -41.17
CA GLY A 451 15.65 7.80 -41.68
C GLY A 451 16.13 6.54 -40.94
N LEU A 452 15.21 5.77 -40.33
CA LEU A 452 15.50 4.60 -39.51
C LEU A 452 14.98 3.34 -40.19
N THR A 453 15.86 2.57 -40.83
CA THR A 453 15.47 1.33 -41.51
C THR A 453 15.23 0.22 -40.49
N VAL A 454 14.08 -0.45 -40.53
CA VAL A 454 13.81 -1.66 -39.72
C VAL A 454 14.19 -2.89 -40.53
N LEU A 455 15.14 -3.69 -40.04
CA LEU A 455 15.59 -4.93 -40.68
C LEU A 455 15.10 -6.12 -39.85
N ARG A 456 14.48 -7.11 -40.49
CA ARG A 456 13.96 -8.30 -39.78
C ARG A 456 14.72 -9.55 -40.21
N THR A 457 15.19 -10.34 -39.25
CA THR A 457 15.99 -11.55 -39.54
C THR A 457 15.15 -12.75 -39.99
N ASP A 458 13.83 -12.64 -39.92
CA ASP A 458 12.88 -13.61 -40.47
C ASP A 458 12.75 -13.51 -42.01
N THR A 459 13.23 -12.42 -42.60
CA THR A 459 13.06 -12.11 -44.03
C THR A 459 14.37 -11.82 -44.78
N MET A 460 15.52 -11.76 -44.07
CA MET A 460 16.84 -11.51 -44.65
C MET A 460 17.94 -12.39 -44.02
N PRO A 461 18.94 -12.87 -44.80
CA PRO A 461 20.09 -13.58 -44.24
C PRO A 461 20.91 -12.68 -43.29
N VAL A 462 21.40 -13.24 -42.18
CA VAL A 462 22.11 -12.49 -41.12
C VAL A 462 23.31 -11.69 -41.66
N ALA A 463 24.03 -12.22 -42.66
CA ALA A 463 25.14 -11.51 -43.30
C ALA A 463 24.69 -10.23 -44.03
N ALA A 464 23.53 -10.26 -44.70
CA ALA A 464 22.96 -9.10 -45.39
C ALA A 464 22.39 -8.06 -44.40
N VAL A 465 21.89 -8.51 -43.24
CA VAL A 465 21.46 -7.62 -42.15
C VAL A 465 22.65 -6.91 -41.53
N ALA A 466 23.77 -7.60 -41.34
CA ALA A 466 25.01 -7.02 -40.81
C ALA A 466 25.62 -5.98 -41.79
N GLU A 467 25.64 -6.28 -43.09
CA GLU A 467 26.15 -5.35 -44.11
C GLU A 467 25.26 -4.10 -44.26
N ALA A 468 23.93 -4.26 -44.18
CA ALA A 468 22.98 -3.15 -44.19
C ALA A 468 23.05 -2.29 -42.91
N ALA A 469 23.29 -2.90 -41.76
CA ALA A 469 23.45 -2.21 -40.47
C ALA A 469 24.77 -1.42 -40.37
N ALA A 470 25.82 -1.85 -41.07
CA ALA A 470 27.09 -1.14 -41.12
C ALA A 470 27.02 0.17 -41.94
N ALA A 471 26.09 0.28 -42.88
CA ALA A 471 26.00 1.40 -43.81
C ALA A 471 25.17 2.59 -43.30
N ARG A 472 24.29 2.40 -42.32
CA ARG A 472 23.39 3.45 -41.77
C ARG A 472 22.66 2.97 -40.49
N PRO A 473 22.18 3.88 -39.61
CA PRO A 473 21.46 3.51 -38.40
C PRO A 473 20.18 2.72 -38.72
N CYS A 474 20.03 1.55 -38.09
CA CYS A 474 18.88 0.67 -38.30
C CYS A 474 18.46 -0.01 -36.99
N VAL A 475 17.20 -0.47 -36.91
CA VAL A 475 16.68 -1.29 -35.82
C VAL A 475 16.50 -2.71 -36.35
N VAL A 476 17.19 -3.68 -35.75
CA VAL A 476 17.12 -5.09 -36.14
C VAL A 476 16.14 -5.83 -35.21
N LEU A 477 15.09 -6.41 -35.79
CA LEU A 477 14.12 -7.24 -35.07
C LEU A 477 14.41 -8.72 -35.33
N LEU A 478 14.69 -9.48 -34.26
CA LEU A 478 14.98 -10.91 -34.34
C LEU A 478 13.70 -11.74 -34.37
N GLY A 479 13.55 -12.62 -35.38
CA GLY A 479 12.46 -13.59 -35.47
C GLY A 479 12.61 -14.77 -34.48
N GLU A 480 11.50 -15.42 -34.13
CA GLU A 480 11.39 -16.44 -33.08
C GLU A 480 12.28 -17.71 -33.23
N SER A 481 12.92 -17.92 -34.38
CA SER A 481 13.66 -19.16 -34.69
C SER A 481 15.09 -19.24 -34.13
N LEU A 482 15.61 -18.21 -33.45
CA LEU A 482 16.99 -18.16 -32.94
C LEU A 482 17.13 -18.57 -31.45
N ARG A 483 16.47 -19.66 -31.03
CA ARG A 483 16.61 -20.22 -29.65
C ARG A 483 17.75 -21.22 -29.46
N LYS A 484 18.65 -21.41 -30.43
CA LYS A 484 19.80 -22.31 -30.29
C LYS A 484 21.06 -21.70 -30.88
N THR A 485 21.82 -20.99 -30.06
CA THR A 485 23.22 -20.66 -30.32
C THR A 485 24.06 -21.13 -29.14
N THR A 486 25.17 -21.81 -29.46
CA THR A 486 26.10 -22.41 -28.50
C THR A 486 27.14 -21.38 -28.06
N ALA A 487 27.88 -21.68 -26.98
CA ALA A 487 28.86 -20.78 -26.36
C ALA A 487 30.04 -20.35 -27.27
N GLU A 488 30.18 -20.89 -28.48
CA GLU A 488 31.22 -20.48 -29.44
C GLU A 488 30.84 -19.26 -30.29
N ASP A 489 29.54 -18.92 -30.43
CA ASP A 489 29.10 -17.75 -31.21
C ASP A 489 29.32 -16.40 -30.48
N ALA A 490 29.65 -16.43 -29.19
CA ALA A 490 29.85 -15.24 -28.36
C ALA A 490 31.15 -14.45 -28.64
N ARG A 491 32.03 -14.92 -29.55
CA ARG A 491 33.31 -14.26 -29.87
C ARG A 491 33.29 -13.38 -31.13
N ALA A 492 32.17 -13.32 -31.85
CA ALA A 492 32.03 -12.46 -33.03
C ALA A 492 31.07 -11.28 -32.77
N GLY A 493 31.41 -10.39 -31.84
CA GLY A 493 31.02 -8.98 -31.85
C GLY A 493 29.54 -8.58 -32.01
N ILE A 494 28.57 -9.45 -31.71
CA ILE A 494 27.13 -9.14 -31.74
C ILE A 494 26.58 -9.25 -30.31
N TYR A 495 26.21 -8.10 -29.74
CA TYR A 495 25.64 -7.99 -28.40
C TYR A 495 24.15 -8.38 -28.38
N VAL A 496 23.79 -9.32 -27.50
CA VAL A 496 22.41 -9.67 -27.12
C VAL A 496 22.08 -8.88 -25.85
N ALA A 497 21.07 -8.01 -25.89
CA ALA A 497 20.65 -7.23 -24.73
C ALA A 497 19.31 -7.74 -24.16
N SER A 498 19.39 -8.61 -23.16
CA SER A 498 18.37 -8.72 -22.11
C SER A 498 18.74 -7.72 -21.00
N GLY A 499 17.81 -6.83 -20.62
CA GLY A 499 17.93 -6.03 -19.39
C GLY A 499 18.75 -4.73 -19.53
N TYR A 500 18.02 -3.60 -19.57
CA TYR A 500 18.28 -2.27 -19.01
C TYR A 500 19.68 -1.63 -18.85
N ALA A 501 20.79 -2.12 -19.43
CA ALA A 501 22.13 -1.61 -19.12
C ALA A 501 22.94 -0.92 -20.25
N ALA A 502 22.37 -0.59 -21.41
CA ALA A 502 23.17 -0.10 -22.55
C ALA A 502 22.68 1.20 -23.22
N LEU A 503 22.40 2.24 -22.44
CA LEU A 503 22.16 3.61 -22.94
C LEU A 503 23.13 4.65 -22.33
N ALA A 504 24.34 4.20 -21.97
CA ALA A 504 25.39 5.05 -21.41
C ALA A 504 26.41 5.58 -22.44
N ALA A 505 26.23 5.37 -23.76
CA ALA A 505 27.26 5.71 -24.74
C ALA A 505 26.77 6.20 -26.11
N ALA A 506 25.62 6.91 -26.17
CA ALA A 506 25.20 7.61 -27.38
C ALA A 506 25.21 9.13 -27.16
N ASP A 507 25.82 9.81 -28.11
CA ASP A 507 26.17 11.23 -28.13
C ASP A 507 25.05 12.18 -27.67
N ARG A 508 25.40 13.09 -26.75
CA ARG A 508 24.53 14.03 -26.02
C ARG A 508 24.08 15.24 -26.86
N SER A 509 24.21 15.22 -28.19
CA SER A 509 24.00 16.38 -29.07
C SER A 509 22.68 16.37 -29.86
N GLY A 510 21.93 15.26 -29.89
CA GLY A 510 20.79 15.07 -30.79
C GLY A 510 19.38 15.06 -30.18
N ILE A 511 19.22 15.09 -28.85
CA ILE A 511 17.92 14.88 -28.16
C ILE A 511 17.29 16.20 -27.67
N GLN A 512 17.96 17.34 -27.85
CA GLN A 512 17.41 18.66 -27.54
C GLN A 512 16.40 19.19 -28.59
N PRO A 513 16.51 18.86 -29.90
CA PRO A 513 15.52 19.31 -30.90
C PRO A 513 14.17 18.57 -30.86
N ALA A 514 14.11 17.37 -30.27
CA ALA A 514 12.87 16.57 -30.20
C ALA A 514 11.90 17.08 -29.11
N LEU A 515 12.41 17.66 -28.03
CA LEU A 515 11.59 18.31 -27.00
C LEU A 515 11.01 19.65 -27.49
N SER A 516 11.67 20.36 -28.41
CA SER A 516 11.11 21.55 -29.07
C SER A 516 10.04 21.24 -30.12
N ALA A 517 9.95 19.99 -30.61
CA ALA A 517 8.94 19.57 -31.58
C ALA A 517 7.59 19.21 -30.94
N TRP A 518 7.54 19.05 -29.60
CA TRP A 518 6.30 18.78 -28.86
C TRP A 518 5.64 20.05 -28.29
N ALA A 519 6.36 21.17 -28.32
CA ALA A 519 5.87 22.46 -27.91
C ALA A 519 4.70 23.01 -28.77
N PRO A 520 4.60 22.80 -30.09
CA PRO A 520 3.52 23.37 -30.89
C PRO A 520 2.15 22.72 -30.63
N SER A 521 2.06 21.42 -30.40
CA SER A 521 0.78 20.71 -30.22
C SER A 521 0.20 20.86 -28.80
N LEU A 522 1.05 21.06 -27.80
CA LEU A 522 0.65 21.49 -26.46
C LEU A 522 0.39 23.01 -26.40
N ARG A 523 1.13 23.84 -27.14
CA ARG A 523 0.81 25.26 -27.30
C ARG A 523 -0.46 25.48 -28.11
N GLU A 524 -0.84 24.60 -29.04
CA GLU A 524 -2.15 24.64 -29.71
C GLU A 524 -3.27 24.22 -28.76
N ALA A 525 -3.08 23.19 -27.93
CA ALA A 525 -4.06 22.80 -26.91
C ALA A 525 -4.24 23.90 -25.83
N VAL A 526 -3.15 24.57 -25.44
CA VAL A 526 -3.17 25.74 -24.53
C VAL A 526 -3.68 27.00 -25.25
N ALA A 527 -3.42 27.17 -26.55
CA ALA A 527 -3.96 28.26 -27.35
C ALA A 527 -5.47 28.13 -27.59
N ILE A 528 -6.02 26.91 -27.65
CA ILE A 528 -7.47 26.66 -27.68
C ILE A 528 -8.11 27.13 -26.36
N VAL A 529 -7.42 26.99 -25.22
CA VAL A 529 -7.85 27.52 -23.91
C VAL A 529 -7.59 29.04 -23.79
N ALA A 530 -6.59 29.57 -24.50
CA ALA A 530 -6.28 31.01 -24.54
C ALA A 530 -7.11 31.82 -25.56
N GLN A 531 -7.88 31.16 -26.44
CA GLN A 531 -8.77 31.80 -27.43
C GLN A 531 -10.15 32.20 -26.88
N THR A 532 -10.40 31.97 -25.60
CA THR A 532 -11.63 32.36 -24.89
C THR A 532 -12.03 33.86 -25.03
N PRO A 533 -11.10 34.84 -25.20
CA PRO A 533 -11.48 36.22 -25.49
C PRO A 533 -12.17 36.42 -26.85
N ALA A 534 -11.82 35.64 -27.88
CA ALA A 534 -12.39 35.74 -29.21
C ALA A 534 -13.83 35.18 -29.28
N LEU A 535 -14.12 34.14 -28.47
CA LEU A 535 -15.48 33.64 -28.24
C LEU A 535 -16.33 34.63 -27.45
N ALA A 536 -15.74 35.36 -26.50
CA ALA A 536 -16.43 36.43 -25.77
C ALA A 536 -16.73 37.66 -26.66
N GLU A 537 -15.87 37.95 -27.65
CA GLU A 537 -16.10 39.00 -28.64
C GLU A 537 -17.16 38.58 -29.69
N GLN A 538 -17.20 37.29 -30.08
CA GLN A 538 -18.29 36.72 -30.87
C GLN A 538 -19.62 36.67 -30.10
N ALA A 539 -19.61 36.42 -28.79
CA ALA A 539 -20.79 36.49 -27.94
C ALA A 539 -21.30 37.93 -27.75
N ARG A 540 -20.39 38.93 -27.67
CA ARG A 540 -20.75 40.37 -27.73
C ARG A 540 -21.38 40.76 -29.06
N ALA A 541 -20.85 40.25 -30.18
CA ALA A 541 -21.40 40.51 -31.51
C ALA A 541 -22.79 39.85 -31.73
N LEU A 542 -23.07 38.73 -31.03
CA LEU A 542 -24.36 38.03 -31.07
C LEU A 542 -25.46 38.70 -30.21
N LEU A 543 -25.10 39.61 -29.30
CA LEU A 543 -26.02 40.22 -28.32
C LEU A 543 -26.20 41.74 -28.53
N GLY A 544 -26.24 42.19 -29.78
CA GLY A 544 -26.20 43.61 -30.20
C GLY A 544 -26.96 44.63 -29.33
N ASP A 545 -26.35 45.81 -29.19
CA ASP A 545 -26.74 47.16 -28.71
C ASP A 545 -28.01 47.48 -27.87
N GLU A 546 -28.85 46.54 -27.46
CA GLU A 546 -29.96 46.80 -26.54
C GLU A 546 -29.76 46.11 -25.19
N GLY A 547 -28.89 46.72 -24.37
CA GLY A 547 -28.49 46.22 -23.06
C GLY A 547 -29.55 46.40 -21.97
N HIS A 548 -29.85 45.32 -21.25
CA HIS A 548 -30.47 45.37 -19.93
C HIS A 548 -29.37 45.20 -18.85
N PRO A 549 -29.25 46.09 -17.82
CA PRO A 549 -28.15 46.08 -16.85
C PRO A 549 -27.92 44.74 -16.12
N ARG A 550 -28.99 43.94 -15.94
CA ARG A 550 -28.93 42.60 -15.34
C ARG A 550 -28.21 41.55 -16.19
N VAL A 551 -28.16 41.73 -17.51
CA VAL A 551 -27.45 40.81 -18.41
C VAL A 551 -25.94 41.02 -18.31
N PHE A 552 -25.49 42.27 -18.10
CA PHE A 552 -24.06 42.58 -17.92
C PHE A 552 -23.51 41.99 -16.61
N GLU A 553 -24.28 42.07 -15.53
CA GLU A 553 -23.92 41.49 -14.21
C GLU A 553 -23.89 39.95 -14.24
N ALA A 554 -24.84 39.31 -14.94
CA ALA A 554 -24.86 37.87 -15.16
C ALA A 554 -23.73 37.39 -16.09
N SER A 555 -23.36 38.19 -17.10
CA SER A 555 -22.24 37.90 -18.00
C SER A 555 -20.89 38.01 -17.30
N SER A 556 -20.75 38.97 -16.39
CA SER A 556 -19.53 39.18 -15.59
C SER A 556 -19.34 38.04 -14.60
N ARG A 557 -20.41 37.62 -13.91
CA ARG A 557 -20.41 36.43 -13.04
C ARG A 557 -20.14 35.15 -13.82
N TRP A 558 -20.75 34.97 -14.99
CA TRP A 558 -20.48 33.80 -15.83
C TRP A 558 -19.03 33.78 -16.35
N GLN A 559 -18.47 34.96 -16.65
CA GLN A 559 -17.06 35.10 -17.07
C GLN A 559 -16.10 34.85 -15.90
N GLU A 560 -16.43 35.30 -14.68
CA GLU A 560 -15.71 34.96 -13.45
C GLU A 560 -15.82 33.47 -13.12
N ASP A 561 -17.01 32.88 -13.23
CA ASP A 561 -17.28 31.46 -12.99
C ASP A 561 -16.54 30.58 -14.02
N VAL A 562 -16.52 30.95 -15.30
CA VAL A 562 -15.80 30.22 -16.35
C VAL A 562 -14.28 30.41 -16.24
N VAL A 563 -13.78 31.61 -15.91
CA VAL A 563 -12.34 31.82 -15.66
C VAL A 563 -11.90 31.11 -14.38
N HIS A 564 -12.75 31.08 -13.36
CA HIS A 564 -12.54 30.33 -12.13
C HIS A 564 -12.57 28.81 -12.41
N GLU A 565 -13.53 28.29 -13.17
CA GLU A 565 -13.61 26.87 -13.57
C GLU A 565 -12.46 26.45 -14.50
N CYS A 566 -12.08 27.27 -15.48
CA CYS A 566 -10.94 27.00 -16.37
C CYS A 566 -9.61 27.08 -15.61
N GLY A 567 -9.48 27.98 -14.63
CA GLY A 567 -8.32 28.11 -13.76
C GLY A 567 -8.23 27.02 -12.67
N THR A 568 -9.35 26.45 -12.23
CA THR A 568 -9.42 25.46 -11.13
C THR A 568 -9.75 24.03 -11.59
N SER A 569 -9.94 23.80 -12.89
CA SER A 569 -10.13 22.44 -13.42
C SER A 569 -8.91 21.56 -13.12
N GLU A 570 -9.16 20.28 -12.84
CA GLU A 570 -8.12 19.28 -12.54
C GLU A 570 -7.05 19.22 -13.63
N ARG A 571 -7.45 19.24 -14.90
CA ARG A 571 -6.53 19.26 -16.04
C ARG A 571 -5.68 20.52 -16.10
N ALA A 572 -6.22 21.68 -15.73
CA ALA A 572 -5.43 22.91 -15.67
C ALA A 572 -4.42 22.89 -14.52
N ARG A 573 -4.78 22.31 -13.36
CA ARG A 573 -3.83 22.10 -12.25
C ARG A 573 -2.72 21.13 -12.64
N GLU A 574 -3.05 20.01 -13.31
CA GLU A 574 -2.05 19.05 -13.80
C GLU A 574 -1.09 19.69 -14.80
N ALA A 575 -1.62 20.44 -15.79
CA ALA A 575 -0.80 21.11 -16.79
C ALA A 575 0.20 22.09 -16.14
N ARG A 576 -0.25 22.89 -15.17
CA ARG A 576 0.63 23.78 -14.40
C ARG A 576 1.69 23.04 -13.60
N LEU A 577 1.34 21.93 -12.96
CA LEU A 577 2.32 21.10 -12.26
C LEU A 577 3.39 20.58 -13.22
N ILE A 578 2.99 20.10 -14.41
CA ILE A 578 3.93 19.62 -15.43
C ILE A 578 4.85 20.75 -15.89
N GLU A 579 4.31 21.94 -16.17
CA GLU A 579 5.11 23.12 -16.54
C GLU A 579 6.09 23.52 -15.44
N ASP A 580 5.63 23.56 -14.18
CA ASP A 580 6.48 23.83 -13.01
C ASP A 580 7.63 22.82 -12.93
N ILE A 581 7.35 21.52 -13.07
CA ILE A 581 8.37 20.46 -13.00
C ILE A 581 9.37 20.55 -14.16
N ILE A 582 8.90 20.86 -15.38
CA ILE A 582 9.77 21.06 -16.55
C ILE A 582 10.72 22.25 -16.32
N ALA A 583 10.28 23.28 -15.60
CA ALA A 583 11.08 24.45 -15.30
C ALA A 583 12.13 24.24 -14.18
N LEU A 584 12.21 23.05 -13.57
CA LEU A 584 13.20 22.77 -12.52
C LEU A 584 14.64 22.81 -13.06
N PRO A 585 15.58 23.45 -12.33
CA PRO A 585 17.00 23.33 -12.65
C PRO A 585 17.52 21.93 -12.31
N GLY A 586 18.59 21.49 -12.99
CA GLY A 586 19.21 20.17 -12.81
C GLY A 586 18.76 19.14 -13.86
N SER A 587 19.25 17.91 -13.73
CA SER A 587 18.91 16.79 -14.62
C SER A 587 18.08 15.75 -13.88
N SER A 588 17.00 15.29 -14.51
CA SER A 588 16.27 14.09 -14.09
C SER A 588 16.75 12.85 -14.83
N THR A 589 16.55 11.70 -14.21
CA THR A 589 16.61 10.39 -14.86
C THR A 589 15.23 10.00 -15.41
N HIS A 590 15.19 8.96 -16.25
CA HIS A 590 13.92 8.39 -16.71
C HIS A 590 13.10 7.82 -15.54
N ASP A 591 13.76 7.31 -14.51
CA ASP A 591 13.10 6.79 -13.33
C ASP A 591 12.43 7.92 -12.54
N ASP A 592 13.12 9.04 -12.35
CA ASP A 592 12.54 10.21 -11.66
C ASP A 592 11.28 10.71 -12.38
N LEU A 593 11.32 10.78 -13.71
CA LEU A 593 10.17 11.17 -14.52
C LEU A 593 9.02 10.16 -14.40
N ALA A 594 9.33 8.86 -14.34
CA ALA A 594 8.32 7.81 -14.17
C ALA A 594 7.64 7.89 -12.80
N GLN A 595 8.41 8.10 -11.73
CA GLN A 595 7.87 8.27 -10.37
C GLN A 595 6.96 9.49 -10.27
N ILE A 596 7.38 10.62 -10.84
CA ILE A 596 6.57 11.84 -10.90
C ILE A 596 5.30 11.63 -11.72
N ALA A 597 5.40 11.04 -12.91
CA ALA A 597 4.24 10.76 -13.77
C ALA A 597 3.22 9.85 -13.07
N TYR A 598 3.71 8.83 -12.35
CA TYR A 598 2.87 7.95 -11.56
C TYR A 598 2.14 8.71 -10.43
N GLY A 599 2.86 9.57 -9.71
CA GLY A 599 2.28 10.41 -8.67
C GLY A 599 1.24 11.40 -9.20
N ILE A 600 1.46 11.99 -10.38
CA ILE A 600 0.47 12.86 -11.05
C ILE A 600 -0.79 12.04 -11.39
N ALA A 601 -0.62 10.86 -11.99
CA ALA A 601 -1.75 10.00 -12.34
C ALA A 601 -2.57 9.59 -11.10
N ALA A 602 -1.91 9.32 -9.98
CA ALA A 602 -2.55 9.00 -8.71
C ALA A 602 -3.28 10.19 -8.05
N SER A 603 -2.98 11.42 -8.47
CA SER A 603 -3.59 12.65 -7.94
C SER A 603 -4.99 12.90 -8.52
N ARG A 604 -5.41 12.09 -9.51
CA ARG A 604 -6.65 12.28 -10.25
C ARG A 604 -7.89 11.92 -9.45
N ALA A 605 -8.95 12.70 -9.60
CA ALA A 605 -10.22 12.44 -8.96
C ALA A 605 -10.84 11.11 -9.44
N THR A 606 -11.36 10.33 -8.50
CA THR A 606 -11.99 9.03 -8.74
C THR A 606 -13.24 9.16 -9.61
N ARG A 607 -13.35 8.35 -10.67
CA ARG A 607 -14.53 8.24 -11.54
C ARG A 607 -15.33 6.98 -11.20
N GLY A 608 -16.24 7.06 -10.24
CA GLY A 608 -17.08 5.92 -9.83
C GLY A 608 -16.27 4.73 -9.29
N GLU A 609 -16.94 3.73 -8.72
CA GLU A 609 -16.27 2.55 -8.18
C GLU A 609 -15.88 1.58 -9.32
N ARG A 610 -14.60 1.18 -9.39
CA ARG A 610 -14.13 0.16 -10.35
C ARG A 610 -13.69 -1.11 -9.64
N TRP A 611 -14.01 -2.26 -10.21
CA TRP A 611 -13.51 -3.56 -9.76
C TRP A 611 -12.51 -4.12 -10.76
N PHE A 612 -11.24 -4.16 -10.35
CA PHE A 612 -10.15 -4.78 -11.07
C PHE A 612 -10.17 -6.29 -10.86
N VAL A 613 -10.61 -7.05 -11.86
CA VAL A 613 -10.79 -8.50 -11.76
C VAL A 613 -9.56 -9.21 -12.32
N ASP A 614 -8.87 -9.97 -11.50
CA ASP A 614 -7.65 -10.69 -11.89
C ASP A 614 -7.97 -11.84 -12.87
N VAL A 615 -7.32 -11.79 -14.04
CA VAL A 615 -7.36 -12.83 -15.07
C VAL A 615 -5.95 -13.24 -15.50
N SER A 616 -4.95 -13.04 -14.63
CA SER A 616 -3.53 -13.23 -14.95
C SER A 616 -3.20 -14.62 -15.49
N THR A 617 -3.71 -15.69 -14.89
CA THR A 617 -3.45 -17.06 -15.37
C THR A 617 -4.32 -17.38 -16.58
N ILE A 618 -5.64 -17.22 -16.46
CA ILE A 618 -6.58 -17.63 -17.51
C ILE A 618 -6.42 -16.85 -18.83
N ALA A 619 -5.93 -15.60 -18.80
CA ALA A 619 -5.71 -14.83 -20.02
C ALA A 619 -4.54 -15.37 -20.86
N VAL A 620 -3.58 -16.05 -20.23
CA VAL A 620 -2.39 -16.62 -20.88
C VAL A 620 -2.58 -18.11 -21.18
N ASN A 621 -3.08 -18.87 -20.20
CA ASN A 621 -3.16 -20.31 -20.27
C ASN A 621 -4.52 -20.82 -19.77
N ASP A 622 -5.48 -20.98 -20.69
CA ASP A 622 -6.79 -21.54 -20.36
C ASP A 622 -6.82 -23.06 -20.63
N ILE A 623 -6.38 -23.85 -19.65
CA ILE A 623 -6.42 -25.32 -19.70
C ILE A 623 -7.80 -25.92 -19.34
N GLY A 624 -8.85 -25.10 -19.21
CA GLY A 624 -10.21 -25.58 -18.96
C GLY A 624 -10.45 -26.19 -17.57
N THR A 625 -9.69 -25.81 -16.54
CA THR A 625 -9.93 -26.30 -15.16
C THR A 625 -11.29 -25.84 -14.61
N GLY A 626 -11.74 -26.50 -13.53
CA GLY A 626 -12.93 -26.07 -12.77
C GLY A 626 -12.82 -24.62 -12.29
N VAL A 627 -11.65 -24.19 -11.82
CA VAL A 627 -11.38 -22.80 -11.42
C VAL A 627 -11.54 -21.84 -12.59
N HIS A 628 -10.95 -22.14 -13.75
CA HIS A 628 -11.10 -21.30 -14.94
C HIS A 628 -12.55 -21.19 -15.41
N ARG A 629 -13.36 -22.25 -15.26
CA ARG A 629 -14.81 -22.20 -15.52
C ARG A 629 -15.51 -21.20 -14.59
N VAL A 630 -15.17 -21.17 -13.30
CA VAL A 630 -15.70 -20.18 -12.34
C VAL A 630 -15.34 -18.77 -12.78
N VAL A 631 -14.04 -18.51 -13.03
CA VAL A 631 -13.53 -17.19 -13.42
C VAL A 631 -14.25 -16.68 -14.67
N ARG A 632 -14.35 -17.50 -15.75
CA ARG A 632 -15.06 -17.10 -16.98
C ARG A 632 -16.52 -16.78 -16.74
N SER A 633 -17.21 -17.62 -15.97
CA SER A 633 -18.66 -17.54 -15.83
C SER A 633 -19.05 -16.32 -14.99
N VAL A 634 -18.39 -16.13 -13.84
CA VAL A 634 -18.58 -14.94 -12.99
C VAL A 634 -18.22 -13.66 -13.75
N LEU A 635 -17.06 -13.63 -14.41
CA LEU A 635 -16.62 -12.45 -15.14
C LEU A 635 -17.56 -12.11 -16.30
N ARG A 636 -18.05 -13.11 -17.04
CA ARG A 636 -19.03 -12.90 -18.11
C ARG A 636 -20.34 -12.32 -17.57
N SER A 637 -20.89 -12.87 -16.49
CA SER A 637 -22.10 -12.35 -15.85
C SER A 637 -21.92 -10.90 -15.41
N TRP A 638 -20.80 -10.56 -14.78
CA TRP A 638 -20.50 -9.18 -14.35
C TRP A 638 -20.24 -8.21 -15.51
N LEU A 639 -19.64 -8.65 -16.62
CA LEU A 639 -19.45 -7.79 -17.80
C LEU A 639 -20.77 -7.52 -18.53
N GLN A 640 -21.71 -8.47 -18.50
CA GLN A 640 -23.03 -8.33 -19.13
C GLN A 640 -24.01 -7.55 -18.25
N SER A 641 -24.00 -7.83 -16.94
CA SER A 641 -24.86 -7.21 -15.93
C SER A 641 -24.02 -6.79 -14.73
N PRO A 642 -23.33 -5.64 -14.78
CA PRO A 642 -22.47 -5.20 -13.70
C PRO A 642 -23.25 -4.84 -12.44
N PRO A 643 -22.67 -5.00 -11.25
CA PRO A 643 -23.29 -4.53 -10.02
C PRO A 643 -23.60 -3.02 -10.09
N PRO A 644 -24.73 -2.54 -9.52
CA PRO A 644 -25.13 -1.13 -9.62
C PRO A 644 -24.02 -0.15 -9.18
N GLY A 645 -23.69 0.82 -10.02
CA GLY A 645 -22.68 1.85 -9.73
C GLY A 645 -21.23 1.36 -9.81
N VAL A 646 -20.99 0.11 -10.21
CA VAL A 646 -19.66 -0.48 -10.36
C VAL A 646 -19.32 -0.66 -11.83
N ARG A 647 -18.07 -0.35 -12.18
CA ARG A 647 -17.48 -0.68 -13.48
C ARG A 647 -16.50 -1.85 -13.35
N ILE A 648 -16.67 -2.89 -14.16
CA ILE A 648 -15.83 -4.09 -14.13
C ILE A 648 -14.66 -3.93 -15.11
N GLU A 649 -13.44 -4.13 -14.63
CA GLU A 649 -12.20 -3.96 -15.40
C GLU A 649 -11.29 -5.20 -15.24
N PRO A 650 -11.27 -6.13 -16.20
CA PRO A 650 -10.33 -7.25 -16.16
C PRO A 650 -8.88 -6.76 -16.22
N VAL A 651 -8.02 -7.31 -15.36
CA VAL A 651 -6.59 -7.00 -15.30
C VAL A 651 -5.73 -8.25 -15.30
N ARG A 652 -4.53 -8.14 -15.84
CA ARG A 652 -3.50 -9.18 -15.81
C ARG A 652 -2.19 -8.62 -15.31
N PHE A 653 -1.45 -9.39 -14.52
CA PHE A 653 -0.13 -9.03 -14.06
C PHE A 653 0.91 -9.33 -15.15
N ASP A 654 1.69 -8.31 -15.53
CA ASP A 654 2.70 -8.41 -16.58
C ASP A 654 3.83 -7.41 -16.34
N ARG A 655 5.08 -7.91 -16.37
CA ARG A 655 6.31 -7.11 -16.17
C ARG A 655 6.26 -6.20 -14.92
N GLY A 656 5.81 -6.74 -13.79
CA GLY A 656 5.83 -6.05 -12.50
C GLY A 656 4.64 -5.12 -12.23
N SER A 657 3.61 -5.11 -13.08
CA SER A 657 2.42 -4.27 -12.88
C SER A 657 1.14 -4.94 -13.40
N PHE A 658 0.00 -4.58 -12.82
CA PHE A 658 -1.29 -4.91 -13.42
C PHE A 658 -1.53 -4.05 -14.66
N ARG A 659 -1.98 -4.69 -15.74
CA ARG A 659 -2.42 -4.05 -16.98
C ARG A 659 -3.86 -4.42 -17.25
N TYR A 660 -4.60 -3.54 -17.89
CA TYR A 660 -5.93 -3.90 -18.40
C TYR A 660 -5.81 -5.13 -19.32
N ALA A 661 -6.79 -6.02 -19.29
CA ALA A 661 -6.82 -7.24 -20.09
C ALA A 661 -7.88 -7.13 -21.21
N ARG A 662 -7.76 -6.09 -22.06
CA ARG A 662 -8.80 -5.73 -23.04
C ARG A 662 -8.93 -6.78 -24.14
N ALA A 663 -7.79 -7.29 -24.62
CA ALA A 663 -7.76 -8.34 -25.64
C ALA A 663 -8.44 -9.64 -25.17
N TYR A 664 -8.19 -10.03 -23.91
CA TYR A 664 -8.88 -11.17 -23.29
C TYR A 664 -10.38 -10.92 -23.14
N THR A 665 -10.76 -9.72 -22.68
CA THR A 665 -12.16 -9.32 -22.50
C THR A 665 -12.95 -9.40 -23.80
N THR A 666 -12.40 -8.88 -24.91
CA THR A 666 -13.05 -8.97 -26.23
C THR A 666 -13.22 -10.42 -26.68
N LYS A 667 -12.21 -11.28 -26.44
CA LYS A 667 -12.29 -12.71 -26.76
C LYS A 667 -13.37 -13.42 -25.94
N LEU A 668 -13.46 -13.15 -24.64
CA LEU A 668 -14.44 -13.75 -23.73
C LEU A 668 -15.89 -13.44 -24.12
N LEU A 669 -16.12 -12.22 -24.61
CA LEU A 669 -17.43 -11.72 -25.06
C LEU A 669 -17.74 -12.03 -26.53
N GLY A 670 -16.81 -12.62 -27.28
CA GLY A 670 -16.97 -12.87 -28.72
C GLY A 670 -16.98 -11.60 -29.58
N LEU A 671 -16.37 -10.52 -29.10
CA LEU A 671 -16.26 -9.25 -29.82
C LEU A 671 -15.00 -9.20 -30.71
N PRO A 672 -15.00 -8.40 -31.80
CA PRO A 672 -13.82 -8.19 -32.62
C PRO A 672 -12.64 -7.65 -31.79
N ALA A 673 -11.42 -8.02 -32.16
CA ALA A 673 -10.22 -7.50 -31.51
C ALA A 673 -10.14 -5.98 -31.67
N LEU A 674 -10.14 -5.25 -30.55
CA LEU A 674 -9.94 -3.81 -30.53
C LEU A 674 -8.44 -3.50 -30.65
N ALA A 675 -8.07 -2.53 -31.47
CA ALA A 675 -6.71 -1.99 -31.57
C ALA A 675 -6.37 -1.07 -30.36
N LEU A 676 -6.68 -1.51 -29.15
CA LEU A 676 -6.41 -0.79 -27.91
C LEU A 676 -5.29 -1.49 -27.16
N GLN A 677 -4.26 -0.74 -26.76
CA GLN A 677 -3.17 -1.27 -25.96
C GLN A 677 -3.62 -1.56 -24.52
N ASP A 678 -3.11 -2.65 -23.94
CA ASP A 678 -3.25 -3.01 -22.53
C ASP A 678 -2.33 -2.10 -21.68
N ALA A 679 -2.84 -0.90 -21.37
CA ALA A 679 -2.16 0.08 -20.51
C ALA A 679 -2.04 -0.43 -19.06
N ILE A 680 -1.14 0.19 -18.28
CA ILE A 680 -1.02 -0.07 -16.83
C ILE A 680 -2.35 0.32 -16.15
N ALA A 681 -2.81 -0.51 -15.21
CA ALA A 681 -3.98 -0.24 -14.42
C ALA A 681 -3.68 0.89 -13.41
N GLU A 682 -4.53 1.90 -13.39
CA GLU A 682 -4.41 3.09 -12.56
C GLU A 682 -5.53 3.04 -11.50
N PRO A 683 -5.26 2.44 -10.33
CA PRO A 683 -6.26 2.37 -9.27
C PRO A 683 -6.46 3.74 -8.62
N ALA A 684 -7.63 3.92 -8.02
CA ALA A 684 -7.96 5.10 -7.26
C ALA A 684 -8.65 4.70 -5.94
N PRO A 685 -8.65 5.57 -4.92
CA PRO A 685 -9.32 5.29 -3.65
C PRO A 685 -10.78 4.87 -3.85
N GLY A 686 -11.20 3.79 -3.19
CA GLY A 686 -12.56 3.25 -3.29
C GLY A 686 -12.74 2.15 -4.33
N ASP A 687 -11.79 1.98 -5.28
CA ASP A 687 -11.76 0.83 -6.18
C ASP A 687 -11.58 -0.49 -5.38
N MET A 688 -11.80 -1.61 -6.05
CA MET A 688 -11.56 -2.94 -5.48
C MET A 688 -10.76 -3.80 -6.46
N PHE A 689 -9.80 -4.56 -5.95
CA PHE A 689 -9.16 -5.67 -6.64
C PHE A 689 -9.83 -6.98 -6.22
N VAL A 690 -10.16 -7.83 -7.21
CA VAL A 690 -10.81 -9.12 -7.00
C VAL A 690 -9.95 -10.23 -7.62
N GLY A 691 -9.25 -10.97 -6.77
CA GLY A 691 -8.52 -12.18 -7.15
C GLY A 691 -9.47 -13.37 -7.30
N LEU A 692 -10.07 -13.53 -8.49
CA LEU A 692 -10.95 -14.68 -8.79
C LEU A 692 -10.17 -15.96 -9.12
N ASP A 693 -8.98 -15.81 -9.68
CA ASP A 693 -8.18 -16.90 -10.24
C ASP A 693 -7.17 -17.45 -9.23
N TRP A 694 -6.75 -18.70 -9.42
CA TRP A 694 -5.59 -19.25 -8.73
C TRP A 694 -4.33 -18.88 -9.53
N SER A 695 -3.68 -17.79 -9.10
CA SER A 695 -2.50 -17.24 -9.76
C SER A 695 -1.31 -17.12 -8.81
N PRO A 696 -0.73 -18.25 -8.34
CA PRO A 696 0.28 -18.25 -7.27
C PRO A 696 1.53 -17.43 -7.63
N GLU A 697 2.03 -17.53 -8.86
CA GLU A 697 3.20 -16.77 -9.31
C GLU A 697 2.85 -15.29 -9.48
N ALA A 698 1.70 -14.97 -10.07
CA ALA A 698 1.30 -13.58 -10.32
C ALA A 698 1.02 -12.84 -9.01
N ILE A 699 0.27 -13.42 -8.09
CA ILE A 699 -0.04 -12.80 -6.79
C ILE A 699 1.23 -12.64 -5.95
N SER A 700 2.11 -13.63 -5.94
CA SER A 700 3.38 -13.53 -5.21
C SER A 700 4.27 -12.41 -5.78
N ALA A 701 4.36 -12.30 -7.11
CA ALA A 701 5.10 -11.22 -7.76
C ALA A 701 4.40 -9.85 -7.63
N ALA A 702 3.07 -9.83 -7.53
CA ALA A 702 2.27 -8.62 -7.39
C ALA A 702 2.13 -8.12 -5.96
N LEU A 703 2.59 -8.87 -4.95
CA LEU A 703 2.40 -8.54 -3.54
C LEU A 703 2.77 -7.08 -3.20
N PRO A 704 3.94 -6.54 -3.61
CA PRO A 704 4.27 -5.13 -3.34
C PRO A 704 3.28 -4.15 -3.99
N ARG A 705 2.77 -4.47 -5.19
CA ARG A 705 1.79 -3.63 -5.90
C ARG A 705 0.41 -3.70 -5.25
N LEU A 706 -0.01 -4.87 -4.77
CA LEU A 706 -1.27 -5.03 -4.03
C LEU A 706 -1.22 -4.32 -2.67
N GLN A 707 -0.07 -4.36 -2.00
CA GLN A 707 0.18 -3.57 -0.79
C GLN A 707 0.07 -2.07 -1.08
N ASP A 708 0.67 -1.62 -2.17
CA ASP A 708 0.50 -0.24 -2.64
C ASP A 708 -0.96 0.08 -2.90
N TRP A 709 -1.69 -0.75 -3.64
CA TRP A 709 -3.10 -0.50 -3.95
C TRP A 709 -3.93 -0.37 -2.66
N ARG A 710 -3.71 -1.24 -1.67
CA ARG A 710 -4.38 -1.17 -0.37
C ARG A 710 -4.09 0.13 0.39
N ARG A 711 -2.84 0.59 0.36
CA ARG A 711 -2.46 1.91 0.91
C ARG A 711 -3.23 3.02 0.20
N ALA A 712 -3.32 2.98 -1.13
CA ALA A 712 -4.13 3.92 -1.90
C ALA A 712 -5.67 3.79 -1.69
N GLY A 713 -6.14 3.01 -0.72
CA GLY A 713 -7.57 2.86 -0.41
C GLY A 713 -8.31 1.93 -1.37
N VAL A 714 -7.59 1.10 -2.13
CA VAL A 714 -8.19 0.02 -2.92
C VAL A 714 -8.48 -1.14 -2.00
N ARG A 715 -9.73 -1.63 -2.02
CA ARG A 715 -10.08 -2.86 -1.31
C ARG A 715 -9.54 -4.07 -2.06
N THR A 716 -9.19 -5.12 -1.36
CA THR A 716 -8.74 -6.36 -1.99
C THR A 716 -9.55 -7.53 -1.47
N ALA A 717 -10.06 -8.34 -2.39
CA ALA A 717 -10.77 -9.56 -2.05
C ALA A 717 -10.33 -10.73 -2.92
N PHE A 718 -10.34 -11.93 -2.36
CA PHE A 718 -9.91 -13.15 -3.04
C PHE A 718 -10.97 -14.23 -2.96
N VAL A 719 -11.08 -15.04 -4.01
CA VAL A 719 -11.90 -16.25 -4.00
C VAL A 719 -11.04 -17.45 -3.67
N VAL A 720 -11.47 -18.23 -2.68
CA VAL A 720 -10.80 -19.48 -2.29
C VAL A 720 -11.71 -20.65 -2.61
N ASN A 721 -11.22 -21.51 -3.49
CA ASN A 721 -11.97 -22.69 -3.92
C ASN A 721 -11.84 -23.83 -2.91
N ASP A 722 -10.62 -24.15 -2.49
CA ASP A 722 -10.33 -25.19 -1.51
C ASP A 722 -8.97 -24.94 -0.85
N LEU A 723 -8.66 -25.70 0.20
CA LEU A 723 -7.35 -25.73 0.85
C LEU A 723 -6.71 -27.13 0.76
N MET A 724 -7.07 -27.92 -0.27
CA MET A 724 -6.67 -29.32 -0.35
C MET A 724 -5.15 -29.54 -0.32
N PRO A 725 -4.30 -28.72 -0.99
CA PRO A 725 -2.85 -28.87 -0.89
C PRO A 725 -2.30 -28.73 0.55
N MET A 726 -3.03 -28.04 1.44
CA MET A 726 -2.68 -27.90 2.86
C MET A 726 -3.26 -29.01 3.73
N ARG A 727 -4.50 -29.43 3.44
CA ARG A 727 -5.26 -30.39 4.28
C ARG A 727 -4.99 -31.84 3.94
N LEU A 728 -4.69 -32.15 2.67
CA LEU A 728 -4.44 -33.49 2.14
C LEU A 728 -3.14 -33.52 1.32
N PRO A 729 -2.00 -33.12 1.90
CA PRO A 729 -0.74 -32.94 1.16
C PRO A 729 -0.23 -34.22 0.49
N GLU A 730 -0.62 -35.39 0.97
CA GLU A 730 -0.28 -36.70 0.42
C GLU A 730 -0.83 -36.94 -1.00
N PHE A 731 -1.89 -36.21 -1.40
CA PHE A 731 -2.47 -36.32 -2.74
C PHE A 731 -1.87 -35.35 -3.76
N PHE A 732 -0.91 -34.52 -3.37
CA PHE A 732 -0.31 -33.50 -4.23
C PHE A 732 1.21 -33.67 -4.31
N HIS A 733 1.83 -33.11 -5.36
CA HIS A 733 3.29 -32.99 -5.40
C HIS A 733 3.76 -32.05 -4.29
N ALA A 734 4.92 -32.33 -3.70
CA ALA A 734 5.49 -31.50 -2.62
C ALA A 734 5.61 -30.02 -3.01
N TYR A 735 5.95 -29.73 -4.27
CA TYR A 735 6.00 -28.37 -4.79
C TYR A 735 4.63 -27.66 -4.79
N SER A 736 3.54 -28.37 -5.08
CA SER A 736 2.19 -27.79 -5.09
C SER A 736 1.79 -27.28 -3.72
N ARG A 737 2.16 -27.98 -2.64
CA ARG A 737 1.95 -27.52 -1.27
C ARG A 737 2.71 -26.23 -0.99
N VAL A 738 4.00 -26.18 -1.33
CA VAL A 738 4.84 -24.99 -1.07
C VAL A 738 4.32 -23.78 -1.84
N ALA A 739 4.02 -23.93 -3.12
CA ALA A 739 3.47 -22.84 -3.95
C ALA A 739 2.10 -22.37 -3.44
N PHE A 740 1.24 -23.31 -3.01
CA PHE A 740 -0.07 -22.99 -2.45
C PHE A 740 0.02 -22.29 -1.09
N GLU A 741 0.91 -22.73 -0.20
CA GLU A 741 1.16 -22.10 1.09
C GLU A 741 1.66 -20.65 0.94
N GLN A 742 2.60 -20.43 0.01
CA GLN A 742 3.10 -19.09 -0.30
C GLN A 742 1.98 -18.20 -0.86
N TRP A 743 1.21 -18.70 -1.84
CA TRP A 743 0.07 -17.96 -2.38
C TRP A 743 -0.96 -17.63 -1.30
N LEU A 744 -1.34 -18.60 -0.48
CA LEU A 744 -2.31 -18.46 0.59
C LEU A 744 -1.83 -17.45 1.64
N GLY A 745 -0.56 -17.49 2.03
CA GLY A 745 0.09 -16.50 2.89
C GLY A 745 0.07 -15.08 2.31
N HIS A 746 0.53 -14.94 1.06
CA HIS A 746 0.60 -13.63 0.39
C HIS A 746 -0.79 -13.02 0.20
N MET A 747 -1.75 -13.75 -0.38
CA MET A 747 -3.09 -13.21 -0.59
C MET A 747 -3.80 -12.88 0.74
N SER A 748 -3.62 -13.72 1.77
CA SER A 748 -4.21 -13.45 3.09
C SER A 748 -3.59 -12.23 3.77
N SER A 749 -2.29 -11.98 3.57
CA SER A 749 -1.60 -10.80 4.12
C SER A 749 -2.16 -9.48 3.57
N VAL A 750 -2.75 -9.50 2.38
CA VAL A 750 -3.30 -8.34 1.69
C VAL A 750 -4.78 -8.51 1.37
N ALA A 751 -5.56 -9.30 2.10
CA ALA A 751 -7.00 -9.43 1.87
C ALA A 751 -7.79 -8.55 2.86
N ASP A 752 -8.74 -7.75 2.36
CA ASP A 752 -9.83 -7.23 3.21
C ASP A 752 -10.92 -8.28 3.38
N GLY A 753 -11.12 -9.11 2.35
CA GLY A 753 -12.14 -10.15 2.34
C GLY A 753 -11.73 -11.40 1.58
N VAL A 754 -12.23 -12.54 2.03
CA VAL A 754 -12.08 -13.83 1.37
C VAL A 754 -13.45 -14.47 1.17
N ALA A 755 -13.77 -14.74 -0.09
CA ALA A 755 -15.00 -15.39 -0.51
C ALA A 755 -14.73 -16.87 -0.77
N CYS A 756 -15.23 -17.73 0.11
CA CYS A 756 -15.11 -19.18 -0.04
C CYS A 756 -16.32 -19.74 -0.78
N ILE A 757 -16.08 -20.73 -1.65
CA ILE A 757 -17.16 -21.36 -2.44
C ILE A 757 -18.09 -22.28 -1.64
N SER A 758 -17.78 -22.53 -0.36
CA SER A 758 -18.57 -23.38 0.53
C SER A 758 -18.30 -23.06 2.00
N ARG A 759 -19.22 -23.44 2.91
CA ARG A 759 -18.99 -23.34 4.36
C ARG A 759 -17.86 -24.25 4.81
N ALA A 760 -17.71 -25.42 4.22
CA ALA A 760 -16.58 -26.32 4.48
C ALA A 760 -15.23 -25.62 4.19
N THR A 761 -15.08 -25.02 3.00
CA THR A 761 -13.87 -24.27 2.62
C THR A 761 -13.63 -23.09 3.56
N ALA A 762 -14.68 -22.35 3.97
CA ALA A 762 -14.53 -21.24 4.91
C ALA A 762 -14.09 -21.69 6.31
N GLN A 763 -14.51 -22.87 6.76
CA GLN A 763 -14.05 -23.44 8.02
C GLN A 763 -12.58 -23.84 7.96
N ASP A 764 -12.17 -24.52 6.88
CA ASP A 764 -10.75 -24.87 6.68
C ASP A 764 -9.87 -23.63 6.58
N TYR A 765 -10.31 -22.59 5.88
CA TYR A 765 -9.57 -21.32 5.79
C TYR A 765 -9.42 -20.62 7.14
N ARG A 766 -10.49 -20.56 7.95
CA ARG A 766 -10.42 -19.98 9.31
C ARG A 766 -9.50 -20.77 10.23
N ALA A 767 -9.54 -22.10 10.16
CA ALA A 767 -8.63 -22.95 10.93
C ALA A 767 -7.17 -22.67 10.53
N TRP A 768 -6.89 -22.61 9.23
CA TRP A 768 -5.55 -22.28 8.74
C TRP A 768 -5.08 -20.89 9.19
N LEU A 769 -5.95 -19.86 9.20
CA LEU A 769 -5.58 -18.53 9.70
C LEU A 769 -5.18 -18.53 11.18
N GLN A 770 -5.85 -19.33 12.00
CA GLN A 770 -5.53 -19.48 13.43
C GLN A 770 -4.18 -20.15 13.65
N GLU A 771 -3.85 -21.14 12.81
CA GLU A 771 -2.59 -21.89 12.88
C GLU A 771 -1.41 -21.11 12.31
N ALA A 772 -1.58 -20.50 11.13
CA ALA A 772 -0.50 -19.86 10.39
C ALA A 772 -0.20 -18.42 10.83
N GLN A 773 -1.19 -17.71 11.39
CA GLN A 773 -1.10 -16.32 11.86
C GLN A 773 -0.29 -15.41 10.91
N PRO A 774 -0.67 -15.30 9.62
CA PRO A 774 0.08 -14.49 8.66
C PRO A 774 0.11 -13.02 9.09
N ALA A 775 1.21 -12.34 8.77
CA ALA A 775 1.37 -10.92 9.06
C ALA A 775 0.46 -10.09 8.14
N PHE A 776 -0.68 -9.63 8.67
CA PHE A 776 -1.64 -8.85 7.91
C PHE A 776 -1.17 -7.41 7.68
N GLN A 777 -1.33 -6.91 6.47
CA GLN A 777 -1.16 -5.49 6.16
C GLN A 777 -2.25 -4.71 6.91
N PHE A 778 -1.82 -3.84 7.85
CA PHE A 778 -2.64 -3.16 8.85
C PHE A 778 -3.05 -3.99 10.09
N GLY A 779 -2.43 -5.16 10.31
CA GLY A 779 -2.63 -5.96 11.54
C GLY A 779 -4.03 -6.60 11.66
N ARG A 780 -4.78 -6.69 10.56
CA ARG A 780 -6.17 -7.13 10.55
C ARG A 780 -6.40 -8.33 9.63
N ALA A 781 -7.00 -9.38 10.16
CA ALA A 781 -7.43 -10.55 9.39
C ALA A 781 -8.60 -10.22 8.44
N PRO A 782 -8.70 -10.90 7.27
CA PRO A 782 -9.77 -10.67 6.30
C PRO A 782 -11.15 -11.13 6.82
N ASP A 783 -12.21 -10.46 6.36
CA ASP A 783 -13.58 -10.94 6.53
C ASP A 783 -13.80 -12.20 5.68
N VAL A 784 -14.20 -13.31 6.30
CA VAL A 784 -14.41 -14.59 5.60
C VAL A 784 -15.89 -14.83 5.39
N GLY A 785 -16.32 -14.86 4.12
CA GLY A 785 -17.68 -15.15 3.71
C GLY A 785 -17.79 -16.37 2.81
N THR A 786 -19.03 -16.75 2.51
CA THR A 786 -19.34 -17.88 1.64
C THR A 786 -20.34 -17.45 0.57
N PHE A 787 -20.19 -17.98 -0.64
CA PHE A 787 -21.18 -17.85 -1.72
C PHE A 787 -21.35 -19.21 -2.40
N ALA A 788 -22.54 -19.48 -2.93
CA ALA A 788 -22.81 -20.74 -3.62
C ALA A 788 -22.37 -20.66 -5.08
N MET A 789 -21.66 -21.69 -5.56
CA MET A 789 -21.29 -21.74 -6.96
C MET A 789 -22.50 -21.98 -7.86
N GLY A 790 -22.53 -21.23 -8.96
CA GLY A 790 -23.52 -21.36 -10.01
C GLY A 790 -23.34 -22.64 -10.81
N VAL A 791 -24.45 -23.09 -11.40
CA VAL A 791 -24.47 -24.15 -12.42
C VAL A 791 -25.04 -23.60 -13.72
N ASP A 792 -24.58 -24.14 -14.85
CA ASP A 792 -25.05 -23.73 -16.18
C ASP A 792 -26.57 -23.84 -16.28
N SER A 793 -27.25 -22.80 -16.76
CA SER A 793 -28.70 -22.77 -16.87
C SER A 793 -29.25 -23.92 -17.72
N HIS A 794 -28.49 -24.34 -18.74
CA HIS A 794 -28.80 -25.48 -19.58
C HIS A 794 -28.27 -26.77 -18.96
N VAL A 795 -29.15 -27.77 -18.85
CA VAL A 795 -28.73 -29.16 -18.64
C VAL A 795 -27.92 -29.59 -19.86
N LEU A 796 -26.77 -30.24 -19.67
CA LEU A 796 -25.92 -30.66 -20.78
C LEU A 796 -26.74 -31.44 -21.83
N GLU A 797 -26.80 -30.90 -23.05
CA GLU A 797 -27.55 -31.52 -24.14
C GLU A 797 -26.77 -32.70 -24.70
N GLY A 798 -27.35 -33.90 -24.72
CA GLY A 798 -26.69 -35.08 -25.24
C GLY A 798 -27.68 -36.19 -25.55
N SER A 799 -27.72 -36.63 -26.79
CA SER A 799 -28.53 -37.76 -27.24
C SER A 799 -27.69 -39.04 -27.29
N ASP A 800 -28.34 -40.19 -27.42
CA ASP A 800 -27.66 -41.48 -27.66
C ASP A 800 -26.69 -41.39 -28.85
N GLY A 801 -27.02 -40.56 -29.85
CA GLY A 801 -26.22 -40.30 -31.05
C GLY A 801 -24.86 -39.68 -30.76
N ASP A 802 -24.72 -38.94 -29.65
CA ASP A 802 -23.49 -38.26 -29.25
C ASP A 802 -22.51 -39.22 -28.52
N LEU A 803 -22.96 -40.40 -28.08
CA LEU A 803 -22.08 -41.43 -27.50
C LEU A 803 -21.27 -42.16 -28.58
N ARG A 804 -20.01 -42.48 -28.27
CA ARG A 804 -19.21 -43.42 -29.09
C ARG A 804 -19.95 -44.74 -29.29
N PRO A 805 -19.91 -45.36 -30.49
CA PRO A 805 -20.67 -46.58 -30.77
C PRO A 805 -20.41 -47.71 -29.76
N THR A 806 -19.14 -47.93 -29.42
CA THR A 806 -18.72 -48.96 -28.46
C THR A 806 -19.25 -48.72 -27.05
N LEU A 807 -19.34 -47.46 -26.64
CA LEU A 807 -19.84 -47.06 -25.32
C LEU A 807 -21.36 -47.13 -25.28
N ARG A 808 -22.04 -46.67 -26.34
CA ARG A 808 -23.50 -46.79 -26.51
C ARG A 808 -23.97 -48.23 -26.35
N ASP A 809 -23.32 -49.15 -27.05
CA ASP A 809 -23.66 -50.58 -27.00
C ASP A 809 -23.37 -51.20 -25.62
N ALA A 810 -22.34 -50.73 -24.93
CA ALA A 810 -22.01 -51.20 -23.58
C ALA A 810 -23.04 -50.71 -22.55
N LEU A 811 -23.42 -49.42 -22.60
CA LEU A 811 -24.37 -48.80 -21.69
C LEU A 811 -25.79 -49.37 -21.84
N ALA A 812 -26.16 -49.85 -23.03
CA ALA A 812 -27.46 -50.49 -23.26
C ALA A 812 -27.58 -51.91 -22.66
N LYS A 813 -26.45 -52.58 -22.37
CA LYS A 813 -26.44 -54.00 -21.96
C LYS A 813 -26.58 -54.21 -20.46
N ARG A 814 -26.14 -53.26 -19.64
CA ARG A 814 -26.05 -53.41 -18.18
C ARG A 814 -26.06 -52.06 -17.46
N PRO A 815 -26.42 -52.03 -16.16
CA PRO A 815 -26.33 -50.83 -15.34
C PRO A 815 -24.94 -50.18 -15.40
N THR A 816 -24.87 -48.86 -15.26
CA THR A 816 -23.62 -48.10 -15.43
C THR A 816 -23.35 -47.19 -14.23
N VAL A 817 -22.17 -47.34 -13.63
CA VAL A 817 -21.58 -46.43 -12.65
C VAL A 817 -20.70 -45.44 -13.39
N LEU A 818 -21.04 -44.15 -13.30
CA LEU A 818 -20.27 -43.06 -13.91
C LEU A 818 -19.40 -42.37 -12.86
N MET A 819 -18.16 -42.09 -13.21
CA MET A 819 -17.26 -41.18 -12.50
C MET A 819 -16.88 -40.04 -13.44
N VAL A 820 -16.95 -38.79 -12.97
CA VAL A 820 -16.68 -37.60 -13.80
C VAL A 820 -15.58 -36.75 -13.17
N GLY A 821 -14.56 -36.43 -13.98
CA GLY A 821 -13.50 -35.48 -13.67
C GLY A 821 -12.10 -36.05 -13.86
N THR A 822 -11.11 -35.16 -13.94
CA THR A 822 -9.68 -35.50 -14.09
C THR A 822 -9.23 -36.57 -13.09
N LEU A 823 -8.44 -37.54 -13.55
CA LEU A 823 -7.86 -38.60 -12.73
C LEU A 823 -6.85 -38.00 -11.76
N GLU A 824 -7.16 -38.03 -10.48
CA GLU A 824 -6.34 -37.46 -9.40
C GLU A 824 -6.37 -38.40 -8.19
N PRO A 825 -5.29 -38.54 -7.40
CA PRO A 825 -5.24 -39.43 -6.25
C PRO A 825 -6.36 -39.16 -5.24
N ARG A 826 -6.62 -37.88 -4.95
CA ARG A 826 -7.69 -37.45 -4.04
C ARG A 826 -9.09 -37.89 -4.47
N LYS A 827 -9.32 -38.17 -5.76
CA LYS A 827 -10.64 -38.60 -6.27
C LYS A 827 -10.87 -40.10 -6.12
N ARG A 828 -9.84 -40.85 -5.71
CA ARG A 828 -9.92 -42.27 -5.33
C ARG A 828 -10.61 -43.15 -6.38
N HIS A 829 -10.27 -42.91 -7.66
CA HIS A 829 -10.64 -43.80 -8.77
C HIS A 829 -10.10 -45.22 -8.56
N GLU A 830 -8.98 -45.37 -7.84
CA GLU A 830 -8.44 -46.66 -7.43
C GLU A 830 -9.38 -47.44 -6.51
N ASP A 831 -9.98 -46.78 -5.51
CA ASP A 831 -10.96 -47.40 -4.60
C ASP A 831 -12.20 -47.86 -5.37
N ALA A 832 -12.67 -47.03 -6.29
CA ALA A 832 -13.83 -47.38 -7.13
C ALA A 832 -13.53 -48.60 -8.03
N LEU A 833 -12.31 -48.71 -8.57
CA LEU A 833 -11.88 -49.87 -9.35
C LEU A 833 -11.73 -51.12 -8.47
N ASP A 834 -11.15 -51.00 -7.27
CA ASP A 834 -11.03 -52.10 -6.31
C ASP A 834 -12.40 -52.65 -5.89
N VAL A 835 -13.34 -51.75 -5.62
CA VAL A 835 -14.72 -52.13 -5.27
C VAL A 835 -15.40 -52.78 -6.48
N ALA A 836 -15.19 -52.25 -7.69
CA ALA A 836 -15.74 -52.85 -8.89
C ALA A 836 -15.19 -54.27 -9.13
N ASP A 837 -13.90 -54.49 -8.93
CA ASP A 837 -13.28 -55.82 -9.04
C ASP A 837 -13.91 -56.82 -8.05
N ARG A 838 -14.13 -56.42 -6.80
CA ARG A 838 -14.82 -57.26 -5.81
C ARG A 838 -16.26 -57.58 -6.21
N LEU A 839 -17.01 -56.60 -6.67
CA LEU A 839 -18.42 -56.78 -7.07
C LEU A 839 -18.53 -57.63 -8.34
N TRP A 840 -17.66 -57.44 -9.32
CA TRP A 840 -17.57 -58.30 -10.50
C TRP A 840 -17.18 -59.73 -10.15
N ALA A 841 -16.27 -59.94 -9.20
CA ALA A 841 -15.92 -61.28 -8.70
C ALA A 841 -17.09 -61.99 -7.98
N ARG A 842 -17.99 -61.20 -7.37
CA ARG A 842 -19.24 -61.69 -6.75
C ARG A 842 -20.38 -61.90 -7.76
N GLY A 843 -20.13 -61.66 -9.04
CA GLY A 843 -21.07 -61.95 -10.14
C GLY A 843 -22.02 -60.81 -10.49
N LEU A 844 -21.82 -59.59 -9.98
CA LEU A 844 -22.60 -58.43 -10.43
C LEU A 844 -22.18 -58.04 -11.85
N ASP A 845 -23.14 -57.75 -12.73
CA ASP A 845 -22.89 -57.28 -14.09
C ASP A 845 -23.25 -55.81 -14.24
N PHE A 846 -22.24 -54.94 -14.31
CA PHE A 846 -22.40 -53.49 -14.51
C PHE A 846 -21.15 -52.89 -15.17
N ASN A 847 -21.29 -51.73 -15.80
CA ASN A 847 -20.18 -50.96 -16.36
C ASN A 847 -19.64 -49.96 -15.33
N LEU A 848 -18.32 -49.81 -15.24
CA LEU A 848 -17.66 -48.66 -14.61
C LEU A 848 -17.11 -47.75 -15.73
N VAL A 849 -17.63 -46.53 -15.81
CA VAL A 849 -17.23 -45.53 -16.81
C VAL A 849 -16.54 -44.37 -16.10
N VAL A 850 -15.30 -44.08 -16.48
CA VAL A 850 -14.53 -42.93 -16.01
C VAL A 850 -14.42 -41.92 -17.16
N ALA A 851 -15.06 -40.77 -17.00
CA ALA A 851 -15.01 -39.65 -17.94
C ALA A 851 -14.11 -38.55 -17.38
N GLY A 852 -12.85 -38.51 -17.82
CA GLY A 852 -11.86 -37.62 -17.23
C GLY A 852 -10.47 -37.71 -17.85
N GLN A 853 -9.85 -36.55 -18.00
CA GLN A 853 -8.47 -36.39 -18.47
C GLN A 853 -7.46 -36.98 -17.48
N ARG A 854 -6.25 -37.28 -17.94
CA ARG A 854 -5.12 -37.62 -17.06
C ARG A 854 -4.74 -36.43 -16.17
N GLY A 855 -4.65 -36.65 -14.86
CA GLY A 855 -4.09 -35.68 -13.90
C GLY A 855 -2.70 -36.06 -13.42
N TRP A 856 -2.40 -35.73 -12.17
CA TRP A 856 -1.07 -35.93 -11.56
C TRP A 856 -1.01 -37.18 -10.70
N LEU A 857 0.19 -37.75 -10.51
CA LEU A 857 0.42 -38.93 -9.65
C LEU A 857 -0.46 -40.16 -9.97
N THR A 858 -1.00 -40.27 -11.19
CA THR A 858 -1.93 -41.37 -11.56
C THR A 858 -1.33 -42.42 -12.49
N ASP A 859 -0.01 -42.43 -12.68
CA ASP A 859 0.65 -43.32 -13.65
C ASP A 859 0.41 -44.81 -13.36
N ALA A 860 0.47 -45.19 -12.08
CA ALA A 860 0.20 -46.55 -11.65
C ALA A 860 -1.26 -46.96 -11.89
N LEU A 861 -2.22 -46.07 -11.57
CA LEU A 861 -3.64 -46.30 -11.82
C LEU A 861 -3.93 -46.43 -13.32
N ILE A 862 -3.37 -45.53 -14.14
CA ILE A 862 -3.53 -45.56 -15.60
C ILE A 862 -2.96 -46.84 -16.18
N ALA A 863 -1.77 -47.26 -15.74
CA ALA A 863 -1.18 -48.53 -16.16
C ALA A 863 -2.07 -49.71 -15.79
N ARG A 864 -2.62 -49.71 -14.56
CA ARG A 864 -3.57 -50.73 -14.10
C ARG A 864 -4.85 -50.76 -14.94
N MET A 865 -5.47 -49.61 -15.19
CA MET A 865 -6.69 -49.52 -16.00
C MET A 865 -6.46 -49.98 -17.44
N LYS A 866 -5.32 -49.61 -18.05
CA LYS A 866 -4.94 -50.03 -19.41
C LYS A 866 -4.67 -51.54 -19.52
N ALA A 867 -4.12 -52.15 -18.48
CA ALA A 867 -3.85 -53.59 -18.43
C ALA A 867 -5.05 -54.42 -17.94
N HIS A 868 -6.17 -53.78 -17.59
CA HIS A 868 -7.29 -54.45 -16.93
C HIS A 868 -8.05 -55.38 -17.90
N PRO A 869 -8.34 -56.65 -17.53
CA PRO A 869 -8.98 -57.62 -18.45
C PRO A 869 -10.40 -57.23 -18.87
N ARG A 870 -11.06 -56.34 -18.12
CA ARG A 870 -12.41 -55.84 -18.41
C ARG A 870 -12.43 -54.52 -19.19
N LEU A 871 -11.27 -53.95 -19.54
CA LEU A 871 -11.20 -52.71 -20.32
C LEU A 871 -11.87 -52.89 -21.69
N GLY A 872 -12.73 -51.95 -22.07
CA GLY A 872 -13.53 -52.00 -23.29
C GLY A 872 -14.71 -52.99 -23.24
N GLN A 873 -14.87 -53.74 -22.16
CA GLN A 873 -16.00 -54.64 -21.93
C GLN A 873 -16.95 -54.11 -20.87
N SER A 874 -16.49 -54.01 -19.62
CA SER A 874 -17.26 -53.47 -18.49
C SER A 874 -16.51 -52.38 -17.72
N LEU A 875 -15.25 -52.10 -18.09
CA LEU A 875 -14.48 -50.93 -17.65
C LEU A 875 -14.24 -50.03 -18.86
N HIS A 876 -14.58 -48.75 -18.74
CA HIS A 876 -14.40 -47.75 -19.80
C HIS A 876 -13.74 -46.51 -19.22
N TRP A 877 -12.68 -46.01 -19.86
CA TRP A 877 -12.06 -44.74 -19.52
C TRP A 877 -11.86 -43.92 -20.78
N HIS A 878 -12.36 -42.68 -20.74
CA HIS A 878 -12.33 -41.75 -21.85
C HIS A 878 -11.76 -40.42 -21.37
N GLU A 879 -10.64 -40.03 -21.97
CA GLU A 879 -9.95 -38.78 -21.65
C GLU A 879 -10.66 -37.59 -22.30
N ASP A 880 -11.14 -37.75 -23.53
CA ASP A 880 -11.65 -36.73 -24.44
C ASP A 880 -13.19 -36.67 -24.50
N VAL A 881 -13.87 -36.64 -23.35
CA VAL A 881 -15.34 -36.50 -23.30
C VAL A 881 -15.74 -35.03 -23.41
N GLY A 882 -16.42 -34.66 -24.50
CA GLY A 882 -17.00 -33.32 -24.66
C GLY A 882 -18.36 -33.16 -23.99
N ASP A 883 -18.84 -31.92 -23.84
CA ASP A 883 -20.09 -31.58 -23.15
C ASP A 883 -21.32 -32.37 -23.62
N ARG A 884 -21.46 -32.60 -24.93
CA ARG A 884 -22.57 -33.37 -25.49
C ARG A 884 -22.50 -34.86 -25.17
N GLU A 885 -21.30 -35.44 -25.23
CA GLU A 885 -21.08 -36.84 -24.84
C GLU A 885 -21.28 -37.00 -23.33
N LEU A 886 -20.82 -36.06 -22.52
CA LEU A 886 -21.02 -36.05 -21.06
C LEU A 886 -22.51 -35.93 -20.70
N GLY A 887 -23.26 -35.06 -21.37
CA GLY A 887 -24.72 -34.96 -21.19
C GLY A 887 -25.45 -36.26 -21.54
N ALA A 888 -24.99 -36.99 -22.56
CA ALA A 888 -25.53 -38.31 -22.89
C ALA A 888 -25.16 -39.37 -21.83
N LEU A 889 -23.93 -39.33 -21.29
CA LEU A 889 -23.48 -40.20 -20.22
C LEU A 889 -24.30 -40.01 -18.94
N TYR A 890 -24.57 -38.77 -18.51
CA TYR A 890 -25.40 -38.52 -17.34
C TYR A 890 -26.82 -39.10 -17.50
N ARG A 891 -27.43 -39.02 -18.70
CA ARG A 891 -28.78 -39.58 -18.95
C ARG A 891 -28.83 -41.09 -19.00
N LYS A 892 -27.76 -41.74 -19.47
CA LYS A 892 -27.73 -43.19 -19.72
C LYS A 892 -27.14 -44.00 -18.58
N SER A 893 -26.42 -43.35 -17.69
CA SER A 893 -25.85 -44.00 -16.52
C SER A 893 -26.95 -44.32 -15.50
N THR A 894 -26.67 -45.29 -14.62
CA THR A 894 -27.58 -45.69 -13.54
C THR A 894 -27.34 -44.85 -12.29
N LEU A 895 -26.08 -44.58 -11.97
CA LEU A 895 -25.69 -43.70 -10.88
C LEU A 895 -24.34 -43.02 -11.15
N LEU A 896 -24.13 -41.86 -10.52
CA LEU A 896 -22.83 -41.21 -10.38
C LEU A 896 -22.16 -41.70 -9.09
N LEU A 897 -20.87 -42.05 -9.15
CA LEU A 897 -20.02 -42.31 -7.98
C LEU A 897 -18.97 -41.21 -7.81
N ALA A 898 -19.08 -40.44 -6.74
CA ALA A 898 -18.08 -39.48 -6.28
C ALA A 898 -17.27 -40.06 -5.11
N ALA A 899 -16.19 -40.78 -5.43
CA ALA A 899 -15.35 -41.50 -4.47
C ALA A 899 -14.36 -40.61 -3.70
N SER A 900 -14.34 -39.30 -3.94
CA SER A 900 -13.31 -38.37 -3.49
C SER A 900 -13.05 -38.41 -1.97
N ALA A 901 -11.78 -38.41 -1.58
CA ALA A 901 -11.29 -38.16 -0.22
C ALA A 901 -11.27 -36.67 0.14
N GLY A 902 -11.24 -35.79 -0.88
CA GLY A 902 -11.41 -34.34 -0.73
C GLY A 902 -11.85 -33.72 -2.05
N GLU A 903 -12.71 -32.71 -2.00
CA GLU A 903 -13.26 -32.00 -3.16
C GLU A 903 -13.44 -30.51 -2.85
N GLY A 904 -13.40 -29.66 -3.89
CA GLY A 904 -13.81 -28.26 -3.80
C GLY A 904 -15.33 -28.15 -3.62
N TYR A 905 -16.08 -27.83 -4.68
CA TYR A 905 -17.55 -27.75 -4.59
C TYR A 905 -18.29 -29.02 -5.03
N GLY A 906 -17.72 -29.81 -5.94
CA GLY A 906 -18.38 -31.01 -6.46
C GLY A 906 -19.47 -30.75 -7.51
N LEU A 907 -19.20 -29.86 -8.49
CA LEU A 907 -20.11 -29.60 -9.63
C LEU A 907 -20.69 -30.86 -10.30
N PRO A 908 -19.92 -31.95 -10.54
CA PRO A 908 -20.47 -33.15 -11.17
C PRO A 908 -21.66 -33.78 -10.43
N LEU A 909 -21.72 -33.64 -9.09
CA LEU A 909 -22.85 -34.16 -8.29
C LEU A 909 -24.14 -33.40 -8.63
N ILE A 910 -24.04 -32.09 -8.81
CA ILE A 910 -25.16 -31.22 -9.17
C ILE A 910 -25.60 -31.49 -10.61
N GLU A 911 -24.64 -31.60 -11.53
CA GLU A 911 -24.89 -31.94 -12.94
C GLU A 911 -25.64 -33.28 -13.05
N ALA A 912 -25.14 -34.34 -12.38
CA ALA A 912 -25.83 -35.63 -12.31
C ALA A 912 -27.25 -35.51 -11.76
N ALA A 913 -27.42 -34.76 -10.66
CA ALA A 913 -28.73 -34.62 -10.04
C ALA A 913 -29.74 -33.92 -10.96
N ARG A 914 -29.32 -32.93 -11.74
CA ARG A 914 -30.16 -32.25 -12.73
C ARG A 914 -30.56 -33.13 -13.91
N HIS A 915 -29.79 -34.18 -14.19
CA HIS A 915 -30.14 -35.22 -15.15
C HIS A 915 -31.05 -36.32 -14.55
N GLY A 916 -31.43 -36.21 -13.28
CA GLY A 916 -32.20 -37.23 -12.55
C GLY A 916 -31.37 -38.48 -12.22
N LEU A 917 -30.05 -38.42 -12.36
CA LEU A 917 -29.15 -39.53 -12.09
C LEU A 917 -28.97 -39.70 -10.58
N ALA A 918 -29.08 -40.93 -10.08
CA ALA A 918 -28.83 -41.23 -8.67
C ALA A 918 -27.38 -40.89 -8.31
N VAL A 919 -27.17 -40.21 -7.17
CA VAL A 919 -25.84 -39.77 -6.74
C VAL A 919 -25.39 -40.57 -5.54
N VAL A 920 -24.24 -41.23 -5.65
CA VAL A 920 -23.53 -41.89 -4.56
C VAL A 920 -22.22 -41.15 -4.34
N ALA A 921 -21.96 -40.68 -3.11
CA ALA A 921 -20.80 -39.87 -2.81
C ALA A 921 -20.16 -40.30 -1.48
N ARG A 922 -18.85 -40.14 -1.31
CA ARG A 922 -18.23 -40.29 0.01
C ARG A 922 -18.80 -39.26 1.00
N ASP A 923 -18.86 -39.59 2.29
CA ASP A 923 -19.36 -38.67 3.30
C ASP A 923 -18.38 -37.51 3.58
N LEU A 924 -18.42 -36.47 2.74
CA LEU A 924 -17.65 -35.23 2.89
C LEU A 924 -18.53 -34.06 3.33
N PRO A 925 -18.04 -33.14 4.19
CA PRO A 925 -18.79 -31.96 4.62
C PRO A 925 -19.35 -31.13 3.45
N VAL A 926 -18.55 -30.92 2.41
CA VAL A 926 -18.98 -30.14 1.23
C VAL A 926 -20.02 -30.88 0.39
N PHE A 927 -19.97 -32.20 0.30
CA PHE A 927 -21.00 -32.98 -0.39
C PHE A 927 -22.32 -32.94 0.38
N ARG A 928 -22.30 -33.02 1.71
CA ARG A 928 -23.50 -32.81 2.54
C ARG A 928 -24.06 -31.41 2.37
N GLU A 929 -23.19 -30.40 2.29
CA GLU A 929 -23.60 -29.02 2.04
C GLU A 929 -24.30 -28.87 0.69
N VAL A 930 -23.73 -29.45 -0.37
CA VAL A 930 -24.21 -29.29 -1.76
C VAL A 930 -25.41 -30.18 -2.08
N MET A 931 -25.44 -31.41 -1.59
CA MET A 931 -26.46 -32.41 -1.93
C MET A 931 -27.51 -32.60 -0.83
N GLY A 932 -27.21 -32.35 0.45
CA GLY A 932 -28.11 -32.67 1.57
C GLY A 932 -28.56 -34.13 1.50
N ASP A 933 -29.87 -34.39 1.55
CA ASP A 933 -30.42 -35.76 1.49
C ASP A 933 -30.58 -36.30 0.05
N SER A 934 -30.15 -35.55 -0.98
CA SER A 934 -30.28 -35.93 -2.39
C SER A 934 -29.18 -36.89 -2.89
N ALA A 935 -28.31 -37.39 -2.00
CA ALA A 935 -27.26 -38.35 -2.34
C ALA A 935 -27.19 -39.47 -1.29
N GLN A 936 -26.78 -40.66 -1.71
CA GLN A 936 -26.40 -41.75 -0.81
C GLN A 936 -24.94 -41.57 -0.40
N TYR A 937 -24.70 -41.40 0.90
CA TYR A 937 -23.35 -41.23 1.42
C TYR A 937 -22.69 -42.58 1.74
N LEU A 938 -21.42 -42.71 1.37
CA LEU A 938 -20.56 -43.85 1.63
C LEU A 938 -19.60 -43.56 2.79
N ASP A 939 -19.30 -44.62 3.54
CA ASP A 939 -18.27 -44.59 4.60
C ASP A 939 -16.90 -44.21 4.01
N PRO A 940 -16.01 -43.53 4.76
CA PRO A 940 -14.64 -43.29 4.30
C PRO A 940 -13.85 -44.56 3.94
N ASP A 941 -14.17 -45.71 4.56
CA ASP A 941 -13.55 -47.01 4.27
C ASP A 941 -14.17 -47.69 3.03
N PRO A 942 -13.41 -47.85 1.92
CA PRO A 942 -13.87 -48.52 0.71
C PRO A 942 -14.28 -49.98 0.90
N ALA A 943 -13.84 -50.64 1.98
CA ALA A 943 -14.24 -52.02 2.28
C ALA A 943 -15.74 -52.14 2.58
N LEU A 944 -16.40 -51.05 2.98
CA LEU A 944 -17.81 -51.01 3.34
C LEU A 944 -18.73 -50.59 2.18
N TRP A 945 -18.20 -50.39 0.97
CA TRP A 945 -18.95 -49.84 -0.17
C TRP A 945 -19.75 -50.89 -0.94
N ASP A 946 -19.41 -52.17 -0.78
CA ASP A 946 -20.01 -53.27 -1.53
C ASP A 946 -21.55 -53.29 -1.41
N GLU A 947 -22.08 -53.22 -0.19
CA GLU A 947 -23.53 -53.33 0.05
C GLU A 947 -24.30 -52.08 -0.43
N PRO A 948 -23.91 -50.83 -0.07
CA PRO A 948 -24.57 -49.63 -0.59
C PRO A 948 -24.57 -49.55 -2.12
N LEU A 949 -23.45 -49.89 -2.78
CA LEU A 949 -23.37 -49.85 -4.24
C LEU A 949 -24.21 -50.95 -4.90
N THR A 950 -24.21 -52.17 -4.35
CA THR A 950 -25.09 -53.26 -4.82
C THR A 950 -26.56 -52.83 -4.75
N ARG A 951 -26.95 -52.19 -3.65
CA ARG A 951 -28.31 -51.69 -3.44
C ARG A 951 -28.66 -50.60 -4.45
N MET A 952 -27.81 -49.59 -4.63
CA MET A 952 -28.04 -48.47 -5.55
C MET A 952 -28.02 -48.87 -7.03
N LEU A 953 -27.26 -49.91 -7.39
CA LEU A 953 -27.29 -50.48 -8.75
C LEU A 953 -28.61 -51.21 -9.04
N SER A 954 -29.20 -51.83 -8.02
CA SER A 954 -30.45 -52.60 -8.16
C SER A 954 -31.70 -51.72 -8.05
N ALA A 955 -31.66 -50.72 -7.17
CA ALA A 955 -32.75 -49.80 -6.89
C ALA A 955 -32.19 -48.37 -6.74
N PRO A 956 -31.83 -47.70 -7.85
CA PRO A 956 -31.28 -46.35 -7.80
C PRO A 956 -32.31 -45.39 -7.20
N LEU A 957 -31.88 -44.63 -6.20
CA LEU A 957 -32.67 -43.56 -5.60
C LEU A 957 -32.41 -42.26 -6.37
N PRO A 958 -33.39 -41.76 -7.15
CA PRO A 958 -33.21 -40.49 -7.84
C PRO A 958 -33.06 -39.34 -6.82
N PRO A 959 -32.35 -38.26 -7.18
CA PRO A 959 -32.21 -37.08 -6.32
C PRO A 959 -33.58 -36.50 -5.93
N ALA A 960 -33.69 -35.94 -4.73
CA ALA A 960 -34.93 -35.32 -4.28
C ALA A 960 -35.35 -34.15 -5.20
N ALA A 961 -36.58 -34.20 -5.72
CA ALA A 961 -37.08 -33.31 -6.77
C ALA A 961 -37.23 -31.82 -6.38
N GLN A 962 -37.03 -31.46 -5.11
CA GLN A 962 -37.28 -30.11 -4.57
C GLN A 962 -36.05 -29.20 -4.46
N ARG A 963 -34.84 -29.68 -4.74
CA ARG A 963 -33.62 -28.89 -4.56
C ARG A 963 -33.32 -28.04 -5.80
N SER A 964 -33.27 -26.73 -5.63
CA SER A 964 -32.80 -25.78 -6.66
C SER A 964 -31.35 -25.39 -6.40
N TRP A 965 -30.54 -25.34 -7.45
CA TRP A 965 -29.16 -24.83 -7.40
C TRP A 965 -29.08 -23.47 -8.12
N PRO A 966 -28.21 -22.56 -7.65
CA PRO A 966 -28.10 -21.21 -8.21
C PRO A 966 -27.57 -21.24 -9.64
N SER A 967 -27.99 -20.28 -10.45
CA SER A 967 -27.37 -20.00 -11.75
C SER A 967 -26.02 -19.29 -11.60
N TRP A 968 -25.26 -19.14 -12.69
CA TRP A 968 -24.06 -18.29 -12.67
C TRP A 968 -24.35 -16.81 -12.40
N ASP A 969 -25.53 -16.32 -12.80
CA ASP A 969 -25.96 -14.96 -12.49
C ASP A 969 -26.28 -14.81 -11.00
N ASP A 970 -26.94 -15.80 -10.40
CA ASP A 970 -27.18 -15.82 -8.94
C ASP A 970 -25.85 -15.85 -8.17
N CYS A 971 -24.93 -16.71 -8.60
CA CYS A 971 -23.57 -16.82 -8.05
C CYS A 971 -22.80 -15.48 -8.14
N ALA A 972 -22.82 -14.84 -9.31
CA ALA A 972 -22.14 -13.56 -9.52
C ALA A 972 -22.77 -12.44 -8.68
N ASN A 973 -24.10 -12.44 -8.53
CA ASN A 973 -24.82 -11.47 -7.70
C ASN A 973 -24.56 -11.68 -6.19
N GLU A 974 -24.56 -12.94 -5.72
CA GLU A 974 -24.25 -13.28 -4.33
C GLU A 974 -22.81 -12.92 -3.99
N LEU A 975 -21.86 -13.26 -4.88
CA LEU A 975 -20.46 -12.85 -4.73
C LEU A 975 -20.34 -11.33 -4.70
N ALA A 976 -21.00 -10.59 -5.59
CA ALA A 976 -20.97 -9.13 -5.58
C ALA A 976 -21.57 -8.53 -4.29
N ALA A 977 -22.65 -9.12 -3.76
CA ALA A 977 -23.23 -8.71 -2.48
C ALA A 977 -22.25 -8.96 -1.32
N LEU A 978 -21.57 -10.10 -1.30
CA LEU A 978 -20.55 -10.42 -0.31
C LEU A 978 -19.35 -9.46 -0.41
N LEU A 979 -18.84 -9.20 -1.62
CA LEU A 979 -17.71 -8.29 -1.84
C LEU A 979 -18.03 -6.85 -1.45
N ARG A 980 -19.30 -6.43 -1.49
CA ARG A 980 -19.74 -5.13 -0.97
C ARG A 980 -19.78 -5.07 0.56
N GLN A 981 -19.98 -6.21 1.21
CA GLN A 981 -19.97 -6.34 2.66
C GLN A 981 -18.55 -6.43 3.22
N VAL A 982 -17.57 -6.82 2.40
CA VAL A 982 -16.14 -6.72 2.76
C VAL A 982 -15.92 -5.33 3.29
N ARG A 983 -15.59 -5.26 4.59
CA ARG A 983 -15.62 -4.00 5.32
C ARG A 983 -14.78 -3.01 4.54
N ARG A 984 -15.36 -1.84 4.29
CA ARG A 984 -14.54 -0.68 3.96
C ARG A 984 -13.50 -0.60 5.08
N GLN A 985 -12.24 -0.27 4.75
CA GLN A 985 -11.23 0.00 5.77
C GLN A 985 -11.90 0.86 6.89
N GLY A 986 -11.69 0.60 8.18
CA GLY A 986 -12.36 1.36 9.26
C GLY A 986 -13.90 1.28 9.41
N ALA A 987 -14.65 0.47 8.65
CA ALA A 987 -16.09 0.26 8.92
C ALA A 987 -16.30 -0.77 10.04
N ALA A 988 -16.75 -0.25 11.20
CA ALA A 988 -17.24 -0.94 12.40
C ALA A 988 -16.24 -1.85 13.14
N PHE A 989 -15.72 -1.30 14.25
CA PHE A 989 -15.62 -2.00 15.53
C PHE A 989 -16.97 -1.92 16.24
#